data_AF-A0A8J6XPK1-F1
#
_entry.id   AF-A0A8J6XPK1-F1
#
_cell.length_a   1.000
_cell.length_b   1.000
_cell.length_c   1.000
_cell.angle_alpha   90.00
_cell.angle_beta   90.00
_cell.angle_gamma   90.00
#
_symmetry.space_group_name_H-M   'P 1'
#
loop_
_entity.id
_entity.type
_entity.pdbx_description
1 polymer ?
#
loop_
_entity_poly.entity_id
_entity_poly.type
_entity_poly.pdbx_seq_one_letter_code
_entity_poly.pdbx_strand_id
1 'polypeptide(L)'
;MNFYHRLTPALIGVSIALVQPQIAVAISASEVSKIAKEVTVLIQSQSKQPRYGSGVLVKRQGNTYSVLTAAHVVNVADKYEIVTADNQRHSVNYNTKKQLPGVDLAVVEFTSNRNYNVAKMGNSDSSTEGTTAYVTGYPEPTLAINQSIYTFTTGEVTANATKALRDGYALVYSNDTKNGMSGGAVMNDKGELVGIHGKADKDTKEAKTGFNLGVPINTFLRLSATNAVDVGVSAPNTPVTTKPIAADFYIQGVDKYQKKDFTGAIADYTAAINLNPKYARAYNNRGLAKAELGDHQGAITDYNSALRLDANLAVAYYNRGSSRADLGDHKGAIADYNSTLQISPNYADAYNNRGLAKAALGEHKEAIVDYNSAIRIDPSLAVAYYNRGTSRGDLKDYQGAIVDYNLTLKIDPNYANAYNNRGLAKAALGDNKGAVADYNTALRINPNLGVAYYNRGRISFDMGDNKSAVADYTSALRFDSKDSKLYYSRGYARYNLGDDQGAIADYNIALSLNPKDADAYNNRGLAKAALGDHKEAIADFNSALRFNPNLAVAYYNRGRSHADLGDRKNALSDYNSTLKVNPKYANAYNDRGLIQAELGDHQGAIADYTSAVRFDPNLAVAYYNRGHSHADLGNLKDAIADYDSTLRINPKYANAYAARGLTRAQLKDKPGAIADLQKASELFQQQGKPEDYQKAQEYIRKFQK
;
A
#
# COMPACT_ATOMS: atom_id res chain seq x y z
N MET A 1 -31.85 -98.89 31.81
CA MET A 1 -31.29 -97.52 31.68
C MET A 1 -29.79 -97.63 31.55
N ASN A 2 -29.24 -97.26 30.39
CA ASN A 2 -27.99 -96.51 30.21
C ASN A 2 -27.70 -96.43 28.71
N PHE A 3 -27.93 -95.25 28.14
CA PHE A 3 -27.64 -94.92 26.74
C PHE A 3 -26.15 -94.61 26.60
N TYR A 4 -25.49 -95.20 25.61
CA TYR A 4 -24.27 -94.62 25.04
C TYR A 4 -24.40 -94.58 23.52
N HIS A 5 -24.16 -93.38 23.00
CA HIS A 5 -24.28 -92.97 21.62
C HIS A 5 -22.91 -92.43 21.17
N ARG A 6 -22.66 -92.48 19.85
CA ARG A 6 -21.71 -91.66 19.06
C ARG A 6 -20.24 -92.14 19.00
N LEU A 7 -19.47 -91.95 17.93
CA LEU A 7 -19.58 -91.20 16.66
C LEU A 7 -18.52 -91.76 15.67
N THR A 8 -18.80 -91.78 14.37
CA THR A 8 -17.82 -92.07 13.29
C THR A 8 -16.97 -90.82 13.02
N PRO A 9 -15.63 -90.89 12.88
CA PRO A 9 -14.83 -89.72 12.55
C PRO A 9 -14.92 -89.41 11.05
N ALA A 10 -15.47 -88.23 10.71
CA ALA A 10 -15.32 -87.62 9.40
C ALA A 10 -14.06 -86.74 9.41
N LEU A 11 -13.09 -87.07 8.55
CA LEU A 11 -11.97 -86.18 8.26
C LEU A 11 -12.48 -85.01 7.40
N ILE A 12 -12.52 -83.82 7.99
CA ILE A 12 -12.69 -82.55 7.27
C ILE A 12 -11.28 -82.00 7.03
N GLY A 13 -10.78 -82.14 5.80
CA GLY A 13 -9.56 -81.45 5.37
C GLY A 13 -9.86 -79.96 5.19
N VAL A 14 -9.34 -79.13 6.09
CA VAL A 14 -9.38 -77.66 5.94
C VAL A 14 -8.14 -77.25 5.16
N SER A 15 -8.30 -76.89 3.89
CA SER A 15 -7.28 -76.19 3.11
C SER A 15 -7.24 -74.73 3.56
N ILE A 16 -6.25 -74.37 4.39
CA ILE A 16 -5.97 -72.98 4.75
C ILE A 16 -5.14 -72.37 3.61
N ALA A 17 -5.79 -71.60 2.74
CA ALA A 17 -5.11 -70.74 1.79
C ALA A 17 -4.54 -69.52 2.55
N LEU A 18 -3.24 -69.55 2.84
CA LEU A 18 -2.49 -68.38 3.30
C LEU A 18 -2.32 -67.41 2.12
N VAL A 19 -3.27 -66.49 1.98
CA VAL A 19 -3.12 -65.34 1.09
C VAL A 19 -2.23 -64.33 1.80
N GLN A 20 -0.94 -64.27 1.46
CA GLN A 20 -0.10 -63.16 1.85
C GLN A 20 -0.62 -61.89 1.16
N PRO A 21 -1.05 -60.84 1.88
CA PRO A 21 -1.37 -59.58 1.23
C PRO A 21 -0.07 -58.99 0.67
N GLN A 22 0.00 -58.87 -0.66
CA GLN A 22 1.03 -58.07 -1.31
C GLN A 22 0.87 -56.63 -0.82
N ILE A 23 1.74 -56.18 0.08
CA ILE A 23 1.82 -54.77 0.46
C ILE A 23 2.39 -54.05 -0.76
N ALA A 24 1.54 -53.40 -1.54
CA ALA A 24 1.98 -52.52 -2.62
C ALA A 24 2.76 -51.36 -2.00
N VAL A 25 4.08 -51.36 -2.21
CA VAL A 25 5.00 -50.36 -1.66
C VAL A 25 4.87 -49.06 -2.45
N ALA A 26 4.75 -47.92 -1.74
CA ALA A 26 4.81 -46.60 -2.36
C ALA A 26 6.14 -46.41 -3.10
N ILE A 27 6.10 -45.79 -4.28
CA ILE A 27 7.32 -45.47 -5.05
C ILE A 27 7.82 -44.07 -4.68
N SER A 28 9.07 -43.76 -5.01
CA SER A 28 9.65 -42.46 -4.67
C SER A 28 8.97 -41.32 -5.44
N ALA A 29 8.94 -40.11 -4.86
CA ALA A 29 8.41 -38.92 -5.53
C ALA A 29 9.11 -38.65 -6.89
N SER A 30 10.41 -39.00 -7.00
CA SER A 30 11.16 -38.90 -8.26
C SER A 30 10.63 -39.87 -9.33
N GLU A 31 10.27 -41.10 -8.94
CA GLU A 31 9.66 -42.06 -9.85
C GLU A 31 8.25 -41.65 -10.25
N VAL A 32 7.43 -41.16 -9.30
CA VAL A 32 6.11 -40.58 -9.63
C VAL A 32 6.27 -39.42 -10.61
N SER A 33 7.25 -38.54 -10.41
CA SER A 33 7.52 -37.42 -11.31
C SER A 33 7.88 -37.87 -12.73
N LYS A 34 8.71 -38.91 -12.87
CA LYS A 34 9.03 -39.49 -14.19
C LYS A 34 7.79 -40.03 -14.89
N ILE A 35 6.99 -40.85 -14.19
CA ILE A 35 5.75 -41.43 -14.72
C ILE A 35 4.78 -40.31 -15.13
N ALA A 36 4.56 -39.34 -14.24
CA ALA A 36 3.64 -38.24 -14.48
C ALA A 36 4.09 -37.35 -15.66
N LYS A 37 5.39 -37.07 -15.77
CA LYS A 37 5.94 -36.28 -16.88
C LYS A 37 5.70 -36.94 -18.24
N GLU A 38 5.79 -38.26 -18.33
CA GLU A 38 5.58 -38.99 -19.59
C GLU A 38 4.12 -38.95 -20.07
N VAL A 39 3.16 -38.89 -19.14
CA VAL A 39 1.73 -38.95 -19.45
C VAL A 39 1.03 -37.59 -19.46
N THR A 40 1.64 -36.55 -18.89
CA THR A 40 1.10 -35.18 -18.88
C THR A 40 1.57 -34.39 -20.11
N VAL A 41 0.62 -33.78 -20.81
CA VAL A 41 0.84 -32.99 -22.01
C VAL A 41 0.44 -31.54 -21.82
N LEU A 42 1.05 -30.63 -22.58
CA LEU A 42 0.62 -29.25 -22.70
C LEU A 42 -0.43 -29.15 -23.83
N ILE A 43 -1.53 -28.46 -23.55
CA ILE A 43 -2.56 -28.10 -24.53
C ILE A 43 -2.45 -26.59 -24.78
N GLN A 44 -2.17 -26.22 -26.03
CA GLN A 44 -1.96 -24.82 -26.43
C GLN A 44 -2.87 -24.44 -27.59
N SER A 45 -3.58 -23.31 -27.48
CA SER A 45 -4.37 -22.75 -28.58
C SER A 45 -3.49 -21.90 -29.52
N GLN A 46 -3.78 -21.92 -30.82
CA GLN A 46 -2.99 -21.24 -31.87
C GLN A 46 -3.44 -19.81 -32.18
N SER A 47 -4.20 -19.19 -31.27
CA SER A 47 -4.69 -17.82 -31.47
C SER A 47 -3.63 -16.75 -31.18
N LYS A 48 -3.89 -15.49 -31.57
CA LYS A 48 -3.01 -14.34 -31.26
C LYS A 48 -2.79 -14.14 -29.75
N GLN A 49 -3.70 -14.62 -28.91
CA GLN A 49 -3.57 -14.69 -27.46
C GLN A 49 -3.73 -16.16 -27.04
N PRO A 50 -2.65 -16.96 -27.13
CA PRO A 50 -2.71 -18.40 -26.94
C PRO A 50 -3.24 -18.73 -25.55
N ARG A 51 -4.19 -19.66 -25.48
CA ARG A 51 -4.65 -20.25 -24.21
C ARG A 51 -3.75 -21.43 -23.87
N TYR A 52 -3.43 -21.56 -22.59
CA TYR A 52 -2.61 -22.63 -22.06
C TYR A 52 -3.43 -23.50 -21.12
N GLY A 53 -3.22 -24.80 -21.21
CA GLY A 53 -3.75 -25.79 -20.31
C GLY A 53 -2.91 -27.05 -20.34
N SER A 54 -3.31 -28.04 -19.56
CA SER A 54 -2.64 -29.33 -19.47
C SER A 54 -3.62 -30.46 -19.80
N GLY A 55 -3.11 -31.64 -20.07
CA GLY A 55 -3.92 -32.84 -20.30
C GLY A 55 -3.17 -34.10 -19.88
N VAL A 56 -3.87 -35.21 -19.83
CA VAL A 56 -3.31 -36.52 -19.48
C VAL A 56 -3.63 -37.54 -20.56
N LEU A 57 -2.62 -38.24 -21.05
CA LEU A 57 -2.77 -39.36 -21.98
C LEU A 57 -3.45 -40.53 -21.25
N VAL A 58 -4.67 -40.88 -21.65
CA VAL A 58 -5.47 -41.89 -20.93
C VAL A 58 -5.76 -43.15 -21.72
N LYS A 59 -5.69 -43.09 -23.05
CA LYS A 59 -5.88 -44.25 -23.93
C LYS A 59 -5.11 -44.10 -25.24
N ARG A 60 -4.67 -45.23 -25.78
CA ARG A 60 -4.14 -45.37 -27.14
C ARG A 60 -4.96 -46.42 -27.89
N GLN A 61 -5.45 -46.08 -29.09
CA GLN A 61 -6.08 -47.01 -30.01
C GLN A 61 -5.44 -46.86 -31.40
N GLY A 62 -4.59 -47.83 -31.78
CA GLY A 62 -3.75 -47.69 -32.97
C GLY A 62 -2.80 -46.50 -32.83
N ASN A 63 -2.88 -45.55 -33.75
CA ASN A 63 -2.11 -44.30 -33.71
C ASN A 63 -2.87 -43.13 -33.08
N THR A 64 -4.12 -43.33 -32.65
CA THR A 64 -4.94 -42.30 -32.00
C THR A 64 -4.71 -42.33 -30.49
N TYR A 65 -4.44 -41.17 -29.91
CA TYR A 65 -4.29 -40.96 -28.47
C TYR A 65 -5.43 -40.09 -27.95
N SER A 66 -6.05 -40.52 -26.85
CA SER A 66 -7.06 -39.74 -26.13
C SER A 66 -6.41 -39.01 -24.96
N VAL A 67 -6.66 -37.70 -24.89
CA VAL A 67 -6.20 -36.81 -23.81
C VAL A 67 -7.39 -36.36 -22.99
N LEU A 68 -7.37 -36.69 -21.69
CA LEU A 68 -8.32 -36.18 -20.71
C LEU A 68 -7.81 -34.84 -20.18
N THR A 69 -8.68 -33.83 -20.14
CA THR A 69 -8.36 -32.49 -19.66
C THR A 69 -9.57 -31.86 -18.97
N ALA A 70 -9.38 -30.71 -18.32
CA ALA A 70 -10.48 -29.92 -17.80
C ALA A 70 -11.28 -29.30 -18.97
N ALA A 71 -12.62 -29.32 -18.91
CA ALA A 71 -13.44 -28.89 -20.05
C ALA A 71 -13.22 -27.42 -20.40
N HIS A 72 -12.97 -26.56 -19.41
CA HIS A 72 -12.68 -25.14 -19.64
C HIS A 72 -11.36 -24.86 -20.37
N VAL A 73 -10.42 -25.82 -20.46
CA VAL A 73 -9.19 -25.69 -21.25
C VAL A 73 -9.48 -25.69 -22.75
N VAL A 74 -10.51 -26.45 -23.16
CA VAL A 74 -10.93 -26.64 -24.56
C VAL A 74 -12.40 -26.24 -24.78
N ASN A 75 -12.88 -25.25 -24.03
CA ASN A 75 -14.28 -24.81 -24.11
C ASN A 75 -14.58 -23.89 -25.30
N VAL A 76 -13.56 -23.22 -25.83
CA VAL A 76 -13.67 -22.37 -27.02
C VAL A 76 -13.22 -23.16 -28.25
N ALA A 77 -13.98 -23.09 -29.34
CA ALA A 77 -13.56 -23.66 -30.62
C ALA A 77 -12.33 -22.93 -31.15
N ASP A 78 -11.20 -23.63 -31.24
CA ASP A 78 -9.91 -23.12 -31.70
C ASP A 78 -9.08 -24.27 -32.29
N LYS A 79 -7.98 -23.94 -32.96
CA LYS A 79 -6.95 -24.90 -33.33
C LYS A 79 -6.05 -25.11 -32.11
N TYR A 80 -6.09 -26.32 -31.55
CA TYR A 80 -5.26 -26.70 -30.42
C TYR A 80 -4.11 -27.61 -30.88
N GLU A 81 -2.97 -27.49 -30.21
CA GLU A 81 -1.86 -28.42 -30.28
C GLU A 81 -1.66 -29.12 -28.94
N ILE A 82 -1.30 -30.39 -28.99
CA ILE A 82 -0.78 -31.16 -27.88
C ILE A 82 0.74 -31.20 -28.00
N VAL A 83 1.45 -30.77 -26.95
CA VAL A 83 2.90 -30.88 -26.84
C VAL A 83 3.21 -32.02 -25.87
N THR A 84 3.84 -33.08 -26.37
CA THR A 84 4.22 -34.27 -25.59
C THR A 84 5.55 -34.08 -24.83
N ALA A 85 5.86 -34.99 -23.91
CA ALA A 85 7.05 -34.90 -23.03
C ALA A 85 8.40 -34.84 -23.77
N ASP A 86 8.44 -35.31 -25.01
CA ASP A 86 9.57 -35.25 -25.95
C ASP A 86 9.54 -34.00 -26.86
N ASN A 87 8.75 -32.99 -26.47
CA ASN A 87 8.54 -31.71 -27.14
C ASN A 87 7.99 -31.81 -28.57
N GLN A 88 7.34 -32.91 -28.95
CA GLN A 88 6.67 -33.03 -30.24
C GLN A 88 5.29 -32.37 -30.19
N ARG A 89 4.92 -31.68 -31.27
CA ARG A 89 3.63 -31.01 -31.44
C ARG A 89 2.71 -31.83 -32.32
N HIS A 90 1.48 -32.03 -31.87
CA HIS A 90 0.45 -32.76 -32.60
C HIS A 90 -0.83 -31.94 -32.66
N SER A 91 -1.43 -31.80 -33.84
CA SER A 91 -2.70 -31.09 -33.98
C SER A 91 -3.83 -31.89 -33.33
N VAL A 92 -4.66 -31.20 -32.54
CA VAL A 92 -5.86 -31.78 -31.94
C VAL A 92 -6.97 -31.83 -32.98
N ASN A 93 -7.63 -32.98 -33.09
CA ASN A 93 -8.89 -33.09 -33.83
C ASN A 93 -10.03 -32.52 -32.98
N TYR A 94 -10.29 -31.22 -33.05
CA TYR A 94 -11.31 -30.58 -32.20
C TYR A 94 -12.72 -31.15 -32.42
N ASN A 95 -13.01 -31.72 -33.59
CA ASN A 95 -14.30 -32.36 -33.89
C ASN A 95 -14.53 -33.64 -33.08
N THR A 96 -13.47 -34.26 -32.52
CA THR A 96 -13.60 -35.42 -31.63
C THR A 96 -13.69 -35.03 -30.16
N LYS A 97 -13.74 -33.73 -29.84
CA LYS A 97 -13.96 -33.24 -28.48
C LYS A 97 -15.25 -33.83 -27.93
N LYS A 98 -15.12 -34.58 -26.83
CA LYS A 98 -16.25 -35.09 -26.04
C LYS A 98 -16.21 -34.48 -24.66
N GLN A 99 -17.15 -33.59 -24.37
CA GLN A 99 -17.32 -33.04 -23.03
C GLN A 99 -18.26 -33.95 -22.22
N LEU A 100 -17.90 -34.24 -20.98
CA LEU A 100 -18.70 -35.11 -20.11
C LEU A 100 -19.83 -34.32 -19.43
N PRO A 101 -21.03 -34.91 -19.29
CA PRO A 101 -22.18 -34.22 -18.73
C PRO A 101 -22.00 -33.97 -17.23
N GLY A 102 -22.33 -32.76 -16.78
CA GLY A 102 -22.36 -32.39 -15.36
C GLY A 102 -21.00 -32.24 -14.68
N VAL A 103 -19.89 -32.38 -15.42
CA VAL A 103 -18.52 -32.26 -14.88
C VAL A 103 -17.61 -31.42 -15.78
N ASP A 104 -16.59 -30.80 -15.19
CA ASP A 104 -15.57 -30.00 -15.91
C ASP A 104 -14.50 -30.88 -16.54
N LEU A 105 -14.90 -31.88 -17.33
CA LEU A 105 -13.98 -32.78 -18.04
C LEU A 105 -14.30 -32.85 -19.52
N ALA A 106 -13.26 -32.88 -20.34
CA ALA A 106 -13.34 -33.14 -21.77
C ALA A 106 -12.24 -34.10 -22.22
N VAL A 107 -12.55 -34.88 -23.25
CA VAL A 107 -11.59 -35.71 -23.97
C VAL A 107 -11.38 -35.12 -25.36
N VAL A 108 -10.12 -34.99 -25.76
CA VAL A 108 -9.70 -34.62 -27.12
C VAL A 108 -8.73 -35.65 -27.66
N GLU A 109 -8.56 -35.72 -28.98
CA GLU A 109 -7.71 -36.73 -29.61
C GLU A 109 -6.68 -36.12 -30.56
N PHE A 110 -5.54 -36.79 -30.69
CA PHE A 110 -4.54 -36.54 -31.73
C PHE A 110 -4.00 -37.88 -32.26
N THR A 111 -3.35 -37.83 -33.42
CA THR A 111 -2.71 -39.01 -34.01
C THR A 111 -1.19 -38.90 -33.98
N SER A 112 -0.51 -40.01 -33.69
CA SER A 112 0.94 -40.07 -33.73
C SER A 112 1.43 -41.50 -34.01
N ASN A 113 2.51 -41.61 -34.79
CA ASN A 113 3.21 -42.88 -35.01
C ASN A 113 4.24 -43.16 -33.92
N ARG A 114 4.52 -42.19 -33.04
CA ARG A 114 5.38 -42.37 -31.86
C ARG A 114 4.63 -43.14 -30.77
N ASN A 115 5.37 -43.87 -29.94
CA ASN A 115 4.81 -44.60 -28.81
C ASN A 115 4.94 -43.78 -27.52
N TYR A 116 3.83 -43.20 -27.06
CA TYR A 116 3.72 -42.59 -25.74
C TYR A 116 3.04 -43.53 -24.73
N ASN A 117 3.51 -43.46 -23.49
CA ASN A 117 2.86 -44.11 -22.36
C ASN A 117 1.52 -43.43 -22.03
N VAL A 118 0.56 -44.21 -21.55
CA VAL A 118 -0.72 -43.70 -21.03
C VAL A 118 -0.76 -43.88 -19.52
N ALA A 119 -1.47 -43.00 -18.84
CA ALA A 119 -1.59 -43.01 -17.39
C ALA A 119 -2.27 -44.30 -16.91
N LYS A 120 -1.68 -44.91 -15.88
CA LYS A 120 -2.33 -46.01 -15.15
C LYS A 120 -3.43 -45.41 -14.28
N MET A 121 -4.67 -45.87 -14.48
CA MET A 121 -5.81 -45.42 -13.67
C MET A 121 -5.69 -45.95 -12.24
N GLY A 122 -5.78 -45.03 -11.27
CA GLY A 122 -5.83 -45.36 -9.85
C GLY A 122 -7.26 -45.43 -9.33
N ASN A 123 -7.40 -45.64 -8.03
CA ASN A 123 -8.68 -45.59 -7.33
C ASN A 123 -8.78 -44.29 -6.52
N SER A 124 -9.52 -43.31 -7.02
CA SER A 124 -9.69 -42.04 -6.32
C SER A 124 -10.45 -42.16 -4.99
N ASP A 125 -11.24 -43.21 -4.77
CA ASP A 125 -11.97 -43.38 -3.50
C ASP A 125 -11.01 -43.70 -2.34
N SER A 126 -9.78 -44.14 -2.64
CA SER A 126 -8.71 -44.37 -1.66
C SER A 126 -7.90 -43.12 -1.33
N SER A 127 -8.10 -42.02 -2.07
CA SER A 127 -7.48 -40.73 -1.82
C SER A 127 -8.20 -40.04 -0.65
N THR A 128 -7.78 -40.31 0.58
CA THR A 128 -8.38 -39.75 1.81
C THR A 128 -7.53 -38.62 2.40
N GLU A 129 -8.09 -37.86 3.34
CA GLU A 129 -7.36 -36.79 4.04
C GLU A 129 -6.00 -37.26 4.57
N GLY A 130 -4.94 -36.51 4.27
CA GLY A 130 -3.56 -36.78 4.69
C GLY A 130 -2.77 -37.71 3.75
N THR A 131 -3.40 -38.30 2.73
CA THR A 131 -2.67 -39.07 1.71
C THR A 131 -1.92 -38.16 0.74
N THR A 132 -0.76 -38.59 0.25
CA THR A 132 0.06 -37.80 -0.67
C THR A 132 -0.63 -37.60 -2.02
N ALA A 133 -0.57 -36.38 -2.53
CA ALA A 133 -1.02 -36.01 -3.87
C ALA A 133 0.11 -35.30 -4.64
N TYR A 134 0.37 -35.77 -5.85
CA TYR A 134 1.29 -35.11 -6.77
C TYR A 134 0.50 -34.47 -7.91
N VAL A 135 0.65 -33.17 -8.10
CA VAL A 135 -0.07 -32.45 -9.14
C VAL A 135 0.92 -31.95 -10.17
N THR A 136 0.59 -32.20 -11.43
CA THR A 136 1.48 -31.93 -12.56
C THR A 136 0.76 -31.13 -13.63
N GLY A 137 1.51 -30.35 -14.39
CA GLY A 137 0.95 -29.53 -15.44
C GLY A 137 1.98 -28.54 -16.01
N TYR A 138 1.50 -27.70 -16.90
CA TYR A 138 2.28 -26.75 -17.67
C TYR A 138 1.74 -25.34 -17.41
N PRO A 139 2.35 -24.58 -16.48
CA PRO A 139 1.92 -23.21 -16.19
C PRO A 139 2.01 -22.30 -17.42
N GLU A 140 1.16 -21.28 -17.47
CA GLU A 140 1.22 -20.27 -18.52
C GLU A 140 2.54 -19.47 -18.45
N PRO A 141 3.09 -19.03 -19.60
CA PRO A 141 4.25 -18.14 -19.62
C PRO A 141 3.99 -16.83 -18.87
N THR A 142 5.00 -16.35 -18.15
CA THR A 142 4.99 -15.06 -17.43
C THR A 142 6.01 -14.09 -18.02
N LEU A 143 6.02 -12.84 -17.55
CA LEU A 143 7.04 -11.86 -17.93
C LEU A 143 8.47 -12.31 -17.57
N ALA A 144 8.63 -13.12 -16.53
CA ALA A 144 9.93 -13.64 -16.09
C ALA A 144 10.32 -14.93 -16.82
N ILE A 145 9.35 -15.79 -17.16
CA ILE A 145 9.56 -17.06 -17.84
C ILE A 145 8.65 -17.11 -19.08
N ASN A 146 9.23 -16.86 -20.25
CA ASN A 146 8.49 -16.71 -21.51
C ASN A 146 8.08 -18.04 -22.19
N GLN A 147 8.19 -19.17 -21.48
CA GLN A 147 7.82 -20.50 -21.97
C GLN A 147 7.09 -21.28 -20.88
N SER A 148 6.22 -22.19 -21.30
CA SER A 148 5.52 -23.11 -20.39
C SER A 148 6.42 -24.28 -20.06
N ILE A 149 6.70 -24.50 -18.77
CA ILE A 149 7.65 -25.51 -18.29
C ILE A 149 6.89 -26.53 -17.43
N TYR A 150 7.12 -27.82 -17.69
CA TYR A 150 6.58 -28.89 -16.87
C TYR A 150 6.85 -28.65 -15.39
N THR A 151 5.78 -28.66 -14.60
CA THR A 151 5.79 -28.42 -13.16
C THR A 151 5.25 -29.65 -12.45
N PHE A 152 5.96 -30.07 -11.41
CA PHE A 152 5.61 -31.18 -10.53
C PHE A 152 5.57 -30.66 -9.10
N THR A 153 4.45 -30.83 -8.42
CA THR A 153 4.23 -30.30 -7.07
C THR A 153 3.84 -31.44 -6.15
N THR A 154 4.28 -31.37 -4.90
CA THR A 154 3.95 -32.34 -3.85
C THR A 154 3.04 -31.67 -2.84
N GLY A 155 2.02 -32.40 -2.41
CA GLY A 155 1.06 -31.98 -1.41
C GLY A 155 0.31 -33.18 -0.86
N GLU A 156 -0.81 -32.91 -0.21
CA GLU A 156 -1.66 -33.92 0.40
C GLU A 156 -3.11 -33.69 0.00
N VAL A 157 -3.87 -34.76 -0.12
CA VAL A 157 -5.32 -34.70 -0.18
C VAL A 157 -5.82 -34.13 1.14
N THR A 158 -6.55 -33.03 1.06
CA THR A 158 -7.18 -32.41 2.22
C THR A 158 -8.63 -32.87 2.38
N ALA A 159 -9.31 -33.22 1.27
CA ALA A 159 -10.66 -33.74 1.30
C ALA A 159 -10.99 -34.54 0.04
N ASN A 160 -11.86 -35.54 0.17
CA ASN A 160 -12.47 -36.25 -0.94
C ASN A 160 -13.95 -36.48 -0.63
N ALA A 161 -14.82 -35.65 -1.23
CA ALA A 161 -16.25 -35.69 -0.96
C ALA A 161 -16.92 -36.87 -1.65
N THR A 162 -17.90 -37.46 -0.97
CA THR A 162 -18.85 -38.40 -1.58
C THR A 162 -19.82 -37.69 -2.51
N LYS A 163 -20.11 -36.40 -2.23
CA LYS A 163 -20.94 -35.54 -3.06
C LYS A 163 -20.11 -34.39 -3.64
N ALA A 164 -19.88 -34.45 -4.94
CA ALA A 164 -19.18 -33.39 -5.66
C ALA A 164 -19.89 -32.04 -5.57
N LEU A 165 -19.10 -30.96 -5.60
CA LEU A 165 -19.55 -29.61 -5.90
C LEU A 165 -20.07 -29.53 -7.34
N ARG A 166 -20.54 -28.33 -7.71
CA ARG A 166 -20.85 -28.00 -9.11
C ARG A 166 -19.65 -28.35 -10.00
N ASP A 167 -19.93 -28.91 -11.17
CA ASP A 167 -18.95 -29.34 -12.17
C ASP A 167 -18.07 -30.55 -11.77
N GLY A 168 -18.49 -31.36 -10.79
CA GLY A 168 -17.85 -32.67 -10.51
C GLY A 168 -16.62 -32.62 -9.60
N TYR A 169 -16.28 -31.44 -9.08
CA TYR A 169 -15.17 -31.26 -8.16
C TYR A 169 -15.46 -31.89 -6.80
N ALA A 170 -14.65 -32.88 -6.42
CA ALA A 170 -14.80 -33.56 -5.12
C ALA A 170 -13.47 -33.87 -4.45
N LEU A 171 -12.35 -33.78 -5.18
CA LEU A 171 -11.01 -33.96 -4.61
C LEU A 171 -10.41 -32.58 -4.29
N VAL A 172 -9.89 -32.41 -3.09
CA VAL A 172 -9.20 -31.19 -2.65
C VAL A 172 -7.82 -31.54 -2.12
N TYR A 173 -6.80 -30.76 -2.50
CA TYR A 173 -5.40 -31.02 -2.13
C TYR A 173 -4.56 -29.74 -2.03
N SER A 174 -3.48 -29.83 -1.25
CA SER A 174 -2.65 -28.70 -0.77
C SER A 174 -1.54 -28.22 -1.70
N ASN A 175 -1.43 -28.77 -2.91
CA ASN A 175 -0.33 -28.51 -3.82
C ASN A 175 -0.20 -27.03 -4.23
N ASP A 176 1.01 -26.54 -4.48
CA ASP A 176 1.20 -25.19 -5.02
C ASP A 176 1.08 -25.20 -6.56
N THR A 177 -0.13 -24.98 -7.09
CA THR A 177 -0.38 -24.93 -8.54
C THR A 177 -0.42 -23.51 -9.08
N LYS A 178 -0.28 -23.39 -10.40
CA LYS A 178 -0.23 -22.11 -11.13
C LYS A 178 -1.23 -22.11 -12.29
N ASN A 179 -1.64 -20.91 -12.73
CA ASN A 179 -2.45 -20.75 -13.94
C ASN A 179 -1.83 -21.52 -15.12
N GLY A 180 -2.68 -22.15 -15.94
CA GLY A 180 -2.26 -23.01 -17.07
C GLY A 180 -2.08 -24.49 -16.70
N MET A 181 -1.97 -24.85 -15.42
CA MET A 181 -1.87 -26.26 -15.02
C MET A 181 -3.20 -27.04 -15.10
N SER A 182 -4.34 -26.36 -15.27
CA SER A 182 -5.66 -26.98 -15.37
C SER A 182 -5.71 -28.06 -16.45
N GLY A 183 -6.31 -29.21 -16.13
CA GLY A 183 -6.33 -30.42 -16.94
C GLY A 183 -5.15 -31.37 -16.71
N GLY A 184 -4.18 -31.00 -15.88
CA GLY A 184 -3.03 -31.83 -15.53
C GLY A 184 -3.34 -32.99 -14.57
N ALA A 185 -2.39 -33.91 -14.42
CA ALA A 185 -2.59 -35.13 -13.65
C ALA A 185 -2.47 -34.89 -12.14
N VAL A 186 -3.40 -35.47 -11.38
CA VAL A 186 -3.29 -35.67 -9.93
C VAL A 186 -2.95 -37.15 -9.68
N MET A 187 -1.75 -37.43 -9.19
CA MET A 187 -1.20 -38.78 -9.00
C MET A 187 -1.11 -39.14 -7.51
N ASN A 188 -1.31 -40.42 -7.20
CA ASN A 188 -1.04 -40.97 -5.86
C ASN A 188 0.45 -41.38 -5.70
N ASP A 189 0.80 -41.90 -4.52
CA ASP A 189 2.12 -42.42 -4.14
C ASP A 189 2.55 -43.71 -4.86
N LYS A 190 1.69 -44.27 -5.72
CA LYS A 190 1.96 -45.41 -6.59
C LYS A 190 2.18 -45.00 -8.05
N GLY A 191 2.12 -43.71 -8.36
CA GLY A 191 2.20 -43.20 -9.73
C GLY A 191 0.94 -43.43 -10.57
N GLU A 192 -0.20 -43.61 -9.91
CA GLU A 192 -1.49 -43.83 -10.56
C GLU A 192 -2.33 -42.55 -10.58
N LEU A 193 -3.06 -42.33 -11.68
CA LEU A 193 -3.92 -41.17 -11.87
C LEU A 193 -5.17 -41.31 -11.00
N VAL A 194 -5.35 -40.40 -10.05
CA VAL A 194 -6.51 -40.36 -9.13
C VAL A 194 -7.41 -39.15 -9.37
N GLY A 195 -7.00 -38.20 -10.21
CA GLY A 195 -7.87 -37.10 -10.59
C GLY A 195 -7.26 -36.21 -11.68
N ILE A 196 -8.08 -35.27 -12.15
CA ILE A 196 -7.67 -34.23 -13.08
C ILE A 196 -7.75 -32.89 -12.36
N HIS A 197 -6.64 -32.16 -12.37
CA HIS A 197 -6.57 -30.84 -11.75
C HIS A 197 -7.45 -29.86 -12.52
N GLY A 198 -8.20 -29.00 -11.83
CA GLY A 198 -9.10 -28.04 -12.46
C GLY A 198 -8.90 -26.63 -11.92
N LYS A 199 -9.68 -26.28 -10.90
CA LYS A 199 -9.65 -24.94 -10.28
C LYS A 199 -8.64 -24.90 -9.13
N ALA A 200 -7.90 -23.82 -9.03
CA ALA A 200 -7.05 -23.50 -7.88
C ALA A 200 -7.52 -22.19 -7.26
N ASP A 201 -7.17 -21.95 -5.99
CA ASP A 201 -7.21 -20.60 -5.44
C ASP A 201 -6.40 -19.67 -6.34
N LYS A 202 -7.01 -18.54 -6.72
CA LYS A 202 -6.30 -17.54 -7.54
C LYS A 202 -5.14 -16.97 -6.73
N ASP A 203 -4.05 -16.61 -7.41
CA ASP A 203 -3.02 -15.70 -6.87
C ASP A 203 -3.64 -14.31 -6.64
N THR A 204 -4.54 -14.19 -5.66
CA THR A 204 -5.01 -12.92 -5.14
C THR A 204 -4.10 -12.47 -4.00
N LYS A 205 -4.23 -11.20 -3.58
CA LYS A 205 -3.53 -10.63 -2.41
C LYS A 205 -3.87 -11.32 -1.07
N GLU A 206 -4.65 -12.40 -1.12
CA GLU A 206 -5.05 -13.24 0.01
C GLU A 206 -4.10 -14.44 0.04
N ALA A 207 -3.69 -14.89 1.22
CA ALA A 207 -2.80 -16.03 1.35
C ALA A 207 -3.39 -17.24 0.61
N LYS A 208 -2.58 -17.93 -0.21
CA LYS A 208 -3.00 -19.20 -0.80
C LYS A 208 -3.51 -20.09 0.32
N THR A 209 -4.81 -20.38 0.30
CA THR A 209 -5.41 -21.24 1.32
C THR A 209 -5.00 -22.71 1.13
N GLY A 210 -4.30 -23.01 0.04
CA GLY A 210 -3.83 -24.33 -0.32
C GLY A 210 -4.96 -25.18 -0.89
N PHE A 211 -5.96 -24.59 -1.54
CA PHE A 211 -7.05 -25.35 -2.14
C PHE A 211 -6.91 -25.43 -3.64
N ASN A 212 -6.69 -26.66 -4.08
CA ASN A 212 -6.89 -27.04 -5.46
C ASN A 212 -8.02 -28.03 -5.52
N LEU A 213 -8.91 -27.83 -6.48
CA LEU A 213 -10.02 -28.70 -6.76
C LEU A 213 -9.68 -29.58 -7.97
N GLY A 214 -9.90 -30.88 -7.82
CA GLY A 214 -9.82 -31.86 -8.89
C GLY A 214 -11.12 -32.63 -9.05
N VAL A 215 -11.35 -33.10 -10.28
CA VAL A 215 -12.40 -34.09 -10.55
C VAL A 215 -11.81 -35.48 -10.32
N PRO A 216 -12.36 -36.31 -9.41
CA PRO A 216 -11.84 -37.65 -9.15
C PRO A 216 -11.87 -38.54 -10.39
N ILE A 217 -10.86 -39.40 -10.56
CA ILE A 217 -10.80 -40.30 -11.73
C ILE A 217 -11.96 -41.28 -11.78
N ASN A 218 -12.47 -41.75 -10.63
CA ASN A 218 -13.63 -42.65 -10.62
C ASN A 218 -14.91 -41.95 -11.13
N THR A 219 -15.02 -40.63 -10.99
CA THR A 219 -16.12 -39.85 -11.60
C THR A 219 -16.01 -39.88 -13.12
N PHE A 220 -14.81 -39.70 -13.67
CA PHE A 220 -14.55 -39.87 -15.09
C PHE A 220 -14.93 -41.28 -15.57
N LEU A 221 -14.40 -42.33 -14.93
CA LEU A 221 -14.61 -43.72 -15.33
C LEU A 221 -16.10 -44.14 -15.30
N ARG A 222 -16.89 -43.64 -14.33
CA ARG A 222 -18.34 -43.90 -14.26
C ARG A 222 -19.11 -43.21 -15.38
N LEU A 223 -18.76 -41.97 -15.72
CA LEU A 223 -19.41 -41.20 -16.79
C LEU A 223 -18.96 -41.66 -18.18
N SER A 224 -17.72 -42.11 -18.32
CA SER A 224 -17.17 -42.53 -19.60
C SER A 224 -17.83 -43.82 -20.09
N ALA A 225 -18.11 -44.74 -19.16
CA ALA A 225 -18.85 -45.99 -19.42
C ALA A 225 -20.29 -45.76 -19.93
N THR A 226 -20.96 -44.70 -19.47
CA THR A 226 -22.36 -44.39 -19.85
C THR A 226 -22.47 -43.51 -21.10
N ASN A 227 -21.44 -42.74 -21.45
CA ASN A 227 -21.45 -41.76 -22.54
C ASN A 227 -20.62 -42.19 -23.77
N ALA A 228 -20.35 -43.49 -23.94
CA ALA A 228 -19.57 -44.03 -25.07
C ALA A 228 -18.16 -43.39 -25.23
N VAL A 229 -17.55 -42.99 -24.11
CA VAL A 229 -16.12 -42.64 -24.04
C VAL A 229 -15.42 -43.84 -23.43
N ASP A 230 -15.12 -44.84 -24.25
CA ASP A 230 -14.42 -46.03 -23.77
C ASP A 230 -12.93 -45.70 -23.56
N VAL A 231 -12.47 -45.75 -22.31
CA VAL A 231 -11.04 -45.63 -21.94
C VAL A 231 -10.40 -46.98 -21.58
N GLY A 232 -11.10 -48.10 -21.79
CA GLY A 232 -10.57 -49.45 -21.57
C GLY A 232 -10.41 -49.85 -20.09
N VAL A 233 -10.88 -49.02 -19.15
CA VAL A 233 -10.85 -49.27 -17.71
C VAL A 233 -12.20 -48.90 -17.11
N SER A 234 -12.71 -49.75 -16.23
CA SER A 234 -13.97 -49.53 -15.51
C SER A 234 -13.71 -48.94 -14.13
N ALA A 235 -14.62 -48.11 -13.64
CA ALA A 235 -14.57 -47.65 -12.25
C ALA A 235 -14.69 -48.85 -11.28
N PRO A 236 -14.05 -48.80 -10.10
CA PRO A 236 -14.30 -49.77 -9.04
C PRO A 236 -15.79 -49.87 -8.72
N ASN A 237 -16.31 -51.09 -8.57
CA ASN A 237 -17.72 -51.35 -8.27
C ASN A 237 -17.99 -51.18 -6.76
N THR A 238 -17.54 -50.07 -6.18
CA THR A 238 -17.66 -49.77 -4.75
C THR A 238 -18.99 -49.05 -4.50
N PRO A 239 -19.84 -49.51 -3.56
CA PRO A 239 -21.03 -48.77 -3.17
C PRO A 239 -20.64 -47.39 -2.64
N VAL A 240 -21.15 -46.32 -3.26
CA VAL A 240 -20.98 -44.96 -2.74
C VAL A 240 -21.86 -44.84 -1.49
N THR A 241 -21.24 -44.57 -0.34
CA THR A 241 -21.95 -44.36 0.92
C THR A 241 -22.91 -43.17 0.80
N THR A 242 -24.16 -43.33 1.24
CA THR A 242 -25.20 -42.30 1.15
C THR A 242 -25.22 -41.31 2.31
N LYS A 243 -24.54 -41.63 3.43
CA LYS A 243 -24.46 -40.74 4.59
C LYS A 243 -23.36 -39.69 4.38
N PRO A 244 -23.64 -38.39 4.60
CA PRO A 244 -22.62 -37.34 4.51
C PRO A 244 -21.45 -37.60 5.46
N ILE A 245 -20.23 -37.37 4.96
CA ILE A 245 -18.98 -37.44 5.72
C ILE A 245 -18.42 -36.03 5.98
N ALA A 246 -17.45 -35.91 6.88
CA ALA A 246 -16.83 -34.62 7.21
C ALA A 246 -16.27 -33.90 5.96
N ALA A 247 -15.72 -34.64 5.01
CA ALA A 247 -15.20 -34.10 3.75
C ALA A 247 -16.28 -33.41 2.89
N ASP A 248 -17.53 -33.88 2.92
CA ASP A 248 -18.63 -33.26 2.16
C ASP A 248 -18.91 -31.85 2.65
N PHE A 249 -19.00 -31.67 3.96
CA PHE A 249 -19.20 -30.35 4.57
C PHE A 249 -17.96 -29.46 4.44
N TYR A 250 -16.76 -30.01 4.63
CA TYR A 250 -15.53 -29.23 4.46
C TYR A 250 -15.44 -28.60 3.07
N ILE A 251 -15.75 -29.38 2.03
CA ILE A 251 -15.70 -28.91 0.64
C ILE A 251 -16.79 -27.86 0.36
N GLN A 252 -17.99 -28.02 0.93
CA GLN A 252 -19.03 -26.98 0.87
C GLN A 252 -18.60 -25.69 1.58
N GLY A 253 -17.92 -25.80 2.72
CA GLY A 253 -17.34 -24.68 3.43
C GLY A 253 -16.30 -23.93 2.60
N VAL A 254 -15.44 -24.64 1.87
CA VAL A 254 -14.45 -24.05 0.94
C VAL A 254 -15.16 -23.30 -0.19
N ASP A 255 -16.17 -23.91 -0.83
CA ASP A 255 -16.93 -23.26 -1.90
C ASP A 255 -17.66 -21.99 -1.42
N LYS A 256 -18.26 -22.03 -0.22
CA LYS A 256 -18.90 -20.85 0.39
C LYS A 256 -17.88 -19.77 0.75
N TYR A 257 -16.71 -20.14 1.26
CA TYR A 257 -15.61 -19.20 1.54
C TYR A 257 -15.18 -18.47 0.27
N GLN A 258 -14.97 -19.20 -0.84
CA GLN A 258 -14.61 -18.59 -2.14
C GLN A 258 -15.72 -17.66 -2.68
N LYS A 259 -16.98 -17.93 -2.33
CA LYS A 259 -18.13 -17.07 -2.64
C LYS A 259 -18.32 -15.91 -1.63
N LYS A 260 -17.42 -15.78 -0.66
CA LYS A 260 -17.47 -14.79 0.45
C LYS A 260 -18.69 -14.96 1.36
N ASP A 261 -19.33 -16.12 1.34
CA ASP A 261 -20.33 -16.52 2.34
C ASP A 261 -19.61 -17.10 3.57
N PHE A 262 -18.98 -16.21 4.34
CA PHE A 262 -18.16 -16.61 5.48
C PHE A 262 -19.00 -17.25 6.60
N THR A 263 -20.22 -16.76 6.82
CA THR A 263 -21.15 -17.33 7.81
C THR A 263 -21.55 -18.76 7.43
N GLY A 264 -21.93 -18.98 6.17
CA GLY A 264 -22.26 -20.31 5.67
C GLY A 264 -21.04 -21.24 5.66
N ALA A 265 -19.85 -20.73 5.36
CA ALA A 265 -18.60 -21.48 5.46
C ALA A 265 -18.32 -21.94 6.90
N ILE A 266 -18.48 -21.06 7.89
CA ILE A 266 -18.32 -21.39 9.31
C ILE A 266 -19.27 -22.50 9.74
N ALA A 267 -20.53 -22.46 9.27
CA ALA A 267 -21.52 -23.48 9.58
C ALA A 267 -21.11 -24.86 9.03
N ASP A 268 -20.67 -24.91 7.77
CA ASP A 268 -20.24 -26.15 7.14
C ASP A 268 -18.94 -26.69 7.74
N TYR A 269 -17.94 -25.84 8.02
CA TYR A 269 -16.74 -26.27 8.73
C TYR A 269 -17.05 -26.79 10.13
N THR A 270 -18.04 -26.19 10.82
CA THR A 270 -18.50 -26.70 12.12
C THR A 270 -19.16 -28.07 11.98
N ALA A 271 -19.97 -28.30 10.94
CA ALA A 271 -20.53 -29.62 10.65
C ALA A 271 -19.43 -30.66 10.34
N ALA A 272 -18.40 -30.27 9.57
CA ALA A 272 -17.23 -31.11 9.29
C ALA A 272 -16.48 -31.49 10.58
N ILE A 273 -16.24 -30.52 11.47
CA ILE A 273 -15.60 -30.73 12.78
C ILE A 273 -16.45 -31.62 13.68
N ASN A 274 -17.77 -31.46 13.69
CA ASN A 274 -18.66 -32.30 14.49
C ASN A 274 -18.63 -33.78 14.03
N LEU A 275 -18.48 -34.02 12.72
CA LEU A 275 -18.34 -35.38 12.18
C LEU A 275 -16.93 -35.95 12.35
N ASN A 276 -15.91 -35.09 12.30
CA ASN A 276 -14.51 -35.45 12.54
C ASN A 276 -13.82 -34.41 13.43
N PRO A 277 -13.82 -34.58 14.77
CA PRO A 277 -13.17 -33.64 15.69
C PRO A 277 -11.64 -33.57 15.57
N LYS A 278 -11.01 -34.44 14.78
CA LYS A 278 -9.56 -34.43 14.51
C LYS A 278 -9.21 -33.76 13.18
N TYR A 279 -10.17 -33.11 12.52
CA TYR A 279 -9.97 -32.47 11.23
C TYR A 279 -9.27 -31.10 11.37
N ALA A 280 -7.94 -31.12 11.52
CA ALA A 280 -7.13 -29.92 11.78
C ALA A 280 -7.39 -28.80 10.75
N ARG A 281 -7.50 -29.15 9.46
CA ARG A 281 -7.75 -28.18 8.38
C ARG A 281 -9.13 -27.55 8.45
N ALA A 282 -10.16 -28.26 8.93
CA ALA A 282 -11.48 -27.68 9.14
C ALA A 282 -11.47 -26.62 10.25
N TYR A 283 -10.72 -26.84 11.33
CA TYR A 283 -10.48 -25.80 12.34
C TYR A 283 -9.77 -24.59 11.74
N ASN A 284 -8.66 -24.79 11.01
CA ASN A 284 -7.94 -23.70 10.35
C ASN A 284 -8.88 -22.86 9.47
N ASN A 285 -9.68 -23.49 8.61
CA ASN A 285 -10.52 -22.75 7.68
C ASN A 285 -11.73 -22.09 8.33
N ARG A 286 -12.26 -22.68 9.41
CA ARG A 286 -13.26 -21.99 10.23
C ARG A 286 -12.66 -20.75 10.89
N GLY A 287 -11.42 -20.85 11.37
CA GLY A 287 -10.68 -19.70 11.88
C GLY A 287 -10.47 -18.62 10.83
N LEU A 288 -10.11 -19.02 9.61
CA LEU A 288 -9.95 -18.09 8.48
C LEU A 288 -11.25 -17.35 8.16
N ALA A 289 -12.37 -18.08 8.05
CA ALA A 289 -13.69 -17.47 7.82
C ALA A 289 -14.12 -16.53 8.96
N LYS A 290 -13.73 -16.81 10.22
CA LYS A 290 -13.96 -15.90 11.36
C LYS A 290 -13.12 -14.63 11.26
N ALA A 291 -11.85 -14.75 10.86
CA ALA A 291 -10.97 -13.60 10.66
C ALA A 291 -11.50 -12.65 9.58
N GLU A 292 -12.05 -13.18 8.48
CA GLU A 292 -12.71 -12.39 7.44
C GLU A 292 -13.96 -11.63 7.93
N LEU A 293 -14.60 -12.13 9.01
CA LEU A 293 -15.69 -11.43 9.71
C LEU A 293 -15.19 -10.50 10.83
N GLY A 294 -13.87 -10.34 11.01
CA GLY A 294 -13.24 -9.54 12.06
C GLY A 294 -13.16 -10.22 13.43
N ASP A 295 -13.62 -11.47 13.57
CA ASP A 295 -13.49 -12.25 14.80
C ASP A 295 -12.08 -12.90 14.90
N HIS A 296 -11.06 -12.05 15.05
CA HIS A 296 -9.68 -12.49 15.16
C HIS A 296 -9.41 -13.34 16.40
N GLN A 297 -10.12 -13.11 17.51
CA GLN A 297 -9.96 -13.89 18.75
C GLN A 297 -10.55 -15.30 18.62
N GLY A 298 -11.73 -15.42 18.00
CA GLY A 298 -12.32 -16.71 17.66
C GLY A 298 -11.51 -17.45 16.60
N ALA A 299 -10.90 -16.74 15.65
CA ALA A 299 -9.97 -17.30 14.69
C ALA A 299 -8.74 -17.92 15.36
N ILE A 300 -8.08 -17.18 16.26
CA ILE A 300 -6.93 -17.67 17.05
C ILE A 300 -7.28 -18.93 17.84
N THR A 301 -8.48 -19.02 18.40
CA THR A 301 -8.95 -20.20 19.13
C THR A 301 -9.04 -21.44 18.23
N ASP A 302 -9.52 -21.26 17.01
CA ASP A 302 -9.60 -22.32 16.01
C ASP A 302 -8.20 -22.70 15.48
N TYR A 303 -7.31 -21.75 15.21
CA TYR A 303 -5.92 -22.04 14.83
C TYR A 303 -5.17 -22.79 15.93
N ASN A 304 -5.37 -22.44 17.20
CA ASN A 304 -4.80 -23.19 18.33
C ASN A 304 -5.30 -24.64 18.35
N SER A 305 -6.58 -24.87 18.02
CA SER A 305 -7.13 -26.23 17.92
C SER A 305 -6.56 -26.99 16.73
N ALA A 306 -6.40 -26.34 15.58
CA ALA A 306 -5.74 -26.92 14.41
C ALA A 306 -4.30 -27.32 14.74
N LEU A 307 -3.52 -26.44 15.38
CA LEU A 307 -2.11 -26.67 15.73
C LEU A 307 -1.90 -27.70 16.84
N ARG A 308 -2.91 -27.91 17.71
CA ARG A 308 -2.91 -29.02 18.67
C ARG A 308 -3.11 -30.38 17.99
N LEU A 309 -3.85 -30.41 16.88
CA LEU A 309 -4.11 -31.62 16.10
C LEU A 309 -2.97 -31.91 15.12
N ASP A 310 -2.42 -30.88 14.50
CA ASP A 310 -1.29 -30.94 13.57
C ASP A 310 -0.32 -29.78 13.82
N ALA A 311 0.77 -30.07 14.55
CA ALA A 311 1.80 -29.10 14.88
C ALA A 311 2.68 -28.68 13.69
N ASN A 312 2.57 -29.36 12.54
CA ASN A 312 3.32 -29.06 11.32
C ASN A 312 2.47 -28.32 10.28
N LEU A 313 1.27 -27.85 10.65
CA LEU A 313 0.39 -27.12 9.74
C LEU A 313 0.87 -25.66 9.56
N ALA A 314 1.82 -25.44 8.66
CA ALA A 314 2.45 -24.13 8.40
C ALA A 314 1.44 -22.99 8.16
N VAL A 315 0.35 -23.29 7.44
CA VAL A 315 -0.73 -22.32 7.13
C VAL A 315 -1.49 -21.88 8.38
N ALA A 316 -1.63 -22.75 9.40
CA ALA A 316 -2.32 -22.37 10.63
C ALA A 316 -1.47 -21.45 11.51
N TYR A 317 -0.14 -21.64 11.54
CA TYR A 317 0.76 -20.64 12.14
C TYR A 317 0.67 -19.32 11.39
N TYR A 318 0.73 -19.33 10.06
CA TYR A 318 0.69 -18.10 9.26
C TYR A 318 -0.61 -17.32 9.50
N ASN A 319 -1.76 -18.00 9.45
CA ASN A 319 -3.07 -17.39 9.66
C ASN A 319 -3.24 -16.86 11.09
N ARG A 320 -2.75 -17.61 12.10
CA ARG A 320 -2.73 -17.14 13.49
C ARG A 320 -1.84 -15.92 13.67
N GLY A 321 -0.68 -15.91 13.02
CA GLY A 321 0.23 -14.77 13.01
C GLY A 321 -0.42 -13.52 12.40
N SER A 322 -1.17 -13.68 11.29
CA SER A 322 -1.93 -12.58 10.69
C SER A 322 -2.98 -12.02 11.65
N SER A 323 -3.82 -12.89 12.25
CA SER A 323 -4.83 -12.44 13.22
C SER A 323 -4.23 -11.80 14.46
N ARG A 324 -3.04 -12.24 14.91
CA ARG A 324 -2.30 -11.58 15.99
C ARG A 324 -1.81 -10.19 15.58
N ALA A 325 -1.29 -10.04 14.37
CA ALA A 325 -0.84 -8.74 13.86
C ALA A 325 -2.01 -7.75 13.75
N ASP A 326 -3.18 -8.20 13.31
CA ASP A 326 -4.41 -7.38 13.24
C ASP A 326 -4.89 -6.93 14.63
N LEU A 327 -4.65 -7.74 15.67
CA LEU A 327 -4.90 -7.39 17.08
C LEU A 327 -3.75 -6.56 17.71
N GLY A 328 -2.70 -6.24 16.96
CA GLY A 328 -1.53 -5.49 17.44
C GLY A 328 -0.48 -6.31 18.20
N ASP A 329 -0.65 -7.63 18.33
CA ASP A 329 0.35 -8.54 18.88
C ASP A 329 1.42 -8.87 17.84
N HIS A 330 2.24 -7.88 17.49
CA HIS A 330 3.29 -8.04 16.48
C HIS A 330 4.38 -9.03 16.91
N LYS A 331 4.66 -9.16 18.21
CA LYS A 331 5.65 -10.13 18.73
C LYS A 331 5.14 -11.57 18.58
N GLY A 332 3.90 -11.83 18.96
CA GLY A 332 3.27 -13.13 18.76
C GLY A 332 3.07 -13.48 17.28
N ALA A 333 2.83 -12.48 16.43
CA ALA A 333 2.80 -12.65 14.97
C ALA A 333 4.17 -13.08 14.42
N ILE A 334 5.26 -12.41 14.81
CA ILE A 334 6.63 -12.77 14.41
C ILE A 334 6.97 -14.21 14.82
N ALA A 335 6.59 -14.62 16.04
CA ALA A 335 6.82 -15.99 16.52
C ALA A 335 6.10 -17.03 15.65
N ASP A 336 4.86 -16.75 15.26
CA ASP A 336 4.10 -17.64 14.38
C ASP A 336 4.68 -17.68 12.97
N TYR A 337 5.07 -16.55 12.39
CA TYR A 337 5.73 -16.53 11.09
C TYR A 337 7.09 -17.23 11.10
N ASN A 338 7.83 -17.20 12.22
CA ASN A 338 9.04 -18.01 12.38
C ASN A 338 8.72 -19.51 12.29
N SER A 339 7.67 -19.98 12.97
CA SER A 339 7.22 -21.37 12.88
C SER A 339 6.79 -21.75 11.46
N THR A 340 6.04 -20.87 10.77
CA THR A 340 5.69 -21.08 9.35
C THR A 340 6.94 -21.25 8.50
N LEU A 341 7.96 -20.41 8.67
CA LEU A 341 9.18 -20.43 7.87
C LEU A 341 10.14 -21.57 8.24
N GLN A 342 10.05 -22.11 9.45
CA GLN A 342 10.74 -23.34 9.84
C GLN A 342 10.16 -24.56 9.12
N ILE A 343 8.84 -24.61 8.94
CA ILE A 343 8.14 -25.71 8.27
C ILE A 343 8.19 -25.54 6.74
N SER A 344 7.99 -24.32 6.25
CA SER A 344 7.93 -23.96 4.83
C SER A 344 8.89 -22.79 4.51
N PRO A 345 10.20 -23.06 4.31
CA PRO A 345 11.22 -22.02 4.11
C PRO A 345 11.06 -21.15 2.86
N ASN A 346 10.24 -21.58 1.89
CA ASN A 346 9.97 -20.87 0.64
C ASN A 346 8.61 -20.13 0.65
N TYR A 347 8.09 -19.76 1.82
CA TYR A 347 6.82 -19.04 1.93
C TYR A 347 7.04 -17.53 1.85
N ALA A 348 6.93 -16.95 0.65
CA ALA A 348 7.20 -15.51 0.41
C ALA A 348 6.33 -14.58 1.28
N ASP A 349 5.02 -14.85 1.38
CA ASP A 349 4.10 -14.02 2.19
C ASP A 349 4.44 -14.03 3.67
N ALA A 350 4.92 -15.15 4.21
CA ALA A 350 5.32 -15.25 5.60
C ALA A 350 6.54 -14.36 5.90
N TYR A 351 7.53 -14.30 4.98
CA TYR A 351 8.61 -13.33 5.08
C TYR A 351 8.08 -11.89 5.00
N ASN A 352 7.24 -11.57 4.01
CA ASN A 352 6.68 -10.23 3.87
C ASN A 352 5.92 -9.78 5.14
N ASN A 353 5.07 -10.65 5.70
CA ASN A 353 4.26 -10.29 6.87
C ASN A 353 5.07 -10.28 8.15
N ARG A 354 6.11 -11.11 8.29
CA ARG A 354 7.09 -10.97 9.37
C ARG A 354 7.85 -9.65 9.29
N GLY A 355 8.21 -9.22 8.07
CA GLY A 355 8.80 -7.91 7.83
C GLY A 355 7.85 -6.78 8.22
N LEU A 356 6.56 -6.85 7.86
CA LEU A 356 5.55 -5.88 8.28
C LEU A 356 5.41 -5.78 9.79
N ALA A 357 5.34 -6.92 10.48
CA ALA A 357 5.26 -6.94 11.95
C ALA A 357 6.51 -6.34 12.61
N LYS A 358 7.72 -6.58 12.05
CA LYS A 358 8.96 -5.93 12.50
C LYS A 358 8.97 -4.42 12.25
N ALA A 359 8.53 -3.98 11.06
CA ALA A 359 8.42 -2.56 10.74
C ALA A 359 7.43 -1.83 11.69
N ALA A 360 6.33 -2.48 12.08
CA ALA A 360 5.40 -1.94 13.07
C ALA A 360 6.02 -1.78 14.47
N LEU A 361 7.07 -2.56 14.78
CA LEU A 361 7.89 -2.42 15.99
C LEU A 361 9.05 -1.42 15.83
N GLY A 362 9.20 -0.78 14.65
CA GLY A 362 10.31 0.14 14.33
C GLY A 362 11.60 -0.55 13.87
N GLU A 363 11.59 -1.88 13.73
CA GLU A 363 12.74 -2.70 13.32
C GLU A 363 12.89 -2.71 11.78
N HIS A 364 13.03 -1.53 11.17
CA HIS A 364 13.00 -1.36 9.72
C HIS A 364 14.16 -2.07 8.99
N LYS A 365 15.34 -2.21 9.62
CA LYS A 365 16.49 -2.89 9.00
C LYS A 365 16.23 -4.40 8.88
N GLU A 366 15.69 -4.99 9.93
CA GLU A 366 15.32 -6.39 10.02
C GLU A 366 14.13 -6.70 9.11
N ALA A 367 13.17 -5.77 8.99
CA ALA A 367 12.08 -5.85 8.03
C ALA A 367 12.59 -5.91 6.59
N ILE A 368 13.57 -5.08 6.22
CA ILE A 368 14.20 -5.09 4.89
C ILE A 368 14.83 -6.45 4.56
N VAL A 369 15.46 -7.13 5.53
CA VAL A 369 16.01 -8.49 5.33
C VAL A 369 14.93 -9.49 4.97
N ASP A 370 13.78 -9.41 5.63
CA ASP A 370 12.63 -10.27 5.34
C ASP A 370 12.02 -9.94 3.97
N TYR A 371 11.85 -8.66 3.62
CA TYR A 371 11.37 -8.29 2.29
C TYR A 371 12.33 -8.75 1.18
N ASN A 372 13.64 -8.68 1.39
CA ASN A 372 14.62 -9.23 0.45
C ASN A 372 14.43 -10.74 0.25
N SER A 373 14.14 -11.47 1.32
CA SER A 373 13.87 -12.92 1.25
C SER A 373 12.59 -13.22 0.50
N ALA A 374 11.51 -12.47 0.76
CA ALA A 374 10.24 -12.57 0.04
C ALA A 374 10.44 -12.32 -1.47
N ILE A 375 11.14 -11.24 -1.84
CA ILE A 375 11.44 -10.88 -3.23
C ILE A 375 12.31 -11.92 -3.93
N ARG A 376 13.25 -12.55 -3.21
CA ARG A 376 14.10 -13.62 -3.77
C ARG A 376 13.28 -14.86 -4.11
N ILE A 377 12.27 -15.18 -3.28
CA ILE A 377 11.38 -16.33 -3.47
C ILE A 377 10.36 -16.03 -4.56
N ASP A 378 9.71 -14.87 -4.51
CA ASP A 378 8.78 -14.38 -5.52
C ASP A 378 9.18 -12.97 -6.00
N PRO A 379 9.91 -12.88 -7.13
CA PRO A 379 10.29 -11.60 -7.71
C PRO A 379 9.12 -10.76 -8.25
N SER A 380 7.92 -11.34 -8.36
CA SER A 380 6.70 -10.67 -8.81
C SER A 380 5.82 -10.15 -7.67
N LEU A 381 6.24 -10.32 -6.41
CA LEU A 381 5.49 -9.87 -5.24
C LEU A 381 5.59 -8.34 -5.05
N ALA A 382 4.75 -7.59 -5.76
CA ALA A 382 4.75 -6.12 -5.76
C ALA A 382 4.68 -5.49 -4.36
N VAL A 383 3.93 -6.10 -3.46
CA VAL A 383 3.76 -5.65 -2.06
C VAL A 383 5.06 -5.70 -1.26
N ALA A 384 5.94 -6.67 -1.52
CA ALA A 384 7.22 -6.77 -0.83
C ALA A 384 8.17 -5.64 -1.23
N TYR A 385 8.20 -5.25 -2.51
CA TYR A 385 8.92 -4.04 -2.95
C TYR A 385 8.34 -2.79 -2.29
N TYR A 386 7.00 -2.65 -2.28
CA TYR A 386 6.34 -1.48 -1.68
C TYR A 386 6.66 -1.35 -0.19
N ASN A 387 6.61 -2.46 0.55
CA ASN A 387 6.90 -2.48 1.99
C ASN A 387 8.39 -2.19 2.27
N ARG A 388 9.30 -2.75 1.45
CA ARG A 388 10.73 -2.43 1.53
C ARG A 388 11.01 -0.96 1.26
N GLY A 389 10.37 -0.40 0.23
CA GLY A 389 10.48 1.02 -0.10
C GLY A 389 9.99 1.92 1.03
N THR A 390 8.90 1.53 1.70
CA THR A 390 8.36 2.26 2.86
C THR A 390 9.32 2.23 4.04
N SER A 391 9.86 1.06 4.40
CA SER A 391 10.88 0.95 5.47
C SER A 391 12.17 1.70 5.13
N ARG A 392 12.57 1.77 3.85
CA ARG A 392 13.69 2.61 3.41
C ARG A 392 13.39 4.11 3.57
N GLY A 393 12.18 4.54 3.24
CA GLY A 393 11.71 5.91 3.45
C GLY A 393 11.75 6.32 4.93
N ASP A 394 11.33 5.43 5.83
CA ASP A 394 11.40 5.65 7.28
C ASP A 394 12.85 5.76 7.79
N LEU A 395 13.77 5.02 7.16
CA LEU A 395 15.22 5.15 7.37
C LEU A 395 15.85 6.34 6.61
N LYS A 396 15.05 7.17 5.94
CA LYS A 396 15.46 8.32 5.11
C LYS A 396 16.31 7.96 3.88
N ASP A 397 16.32 6.69 3.48
CA ASP A 397 16.86 6.24 2.20
C ASP A 397 15.82 6.48 1.09
N TYR A 398 15.58 7.76 0.78
CA TYR A 398 14.57 8.15 -0.21
C TYR A 398 14.92 7.68 -1.62
N GLN A 399 16.20 7.60 -1.97
CA GLN A 399 16.63 7.12 -3.29
C GLN A 399 16.35 5.62 -3.44
N GLY A 400 16.68 4.81 -2.43
CA GLY A 400 16.35 3.38 -2.41
C GLY A 400 14.84 3.13 -2.38
N ALA A 401 14.07 3.96 -1.66
CA ALA A 401 12.62 3.90 -1.64
C ALA A 401 12.02 4.13 -3.05
N ILE A 402 12.49 5.15 -3.77
CA ILE A 402 12.04 5.43 -5.16
C ILE A 402 12.32 4.25 -6.09
N VAL A 403 13.48 3.59 -5.97
CA VAL A 403 13.81 2.40 -6.77
C VAL A 403 12.79 1.28 -6.52
N ASP A 404 12.45 1.03 -5.26
CA ASP A 404 11.48 0.01 -4.90
C ASP A 404 10.06 0.35 -5.38
N TYR A 405 9.63 1.60 -5.22
CA TYR A 405 8.33 2.03 -5.73
C TYR A 405 8.25 1.96 -7.27
N ASN A 406 9.34 2.23 -7.98
CA ASN A 406 9.39 2.02 -9.43
C ASN A 406 9.19 0.55 -9.80
N LEU A 407 9.78 -0.39 -9.04
CA LEU A 407 9.59 -1.82 -9.25
C LEU A 407 8.17 -2.27 -8.91
N THR A 408 7.59 -1.79 -7.80
CA THR A 408 6.17 -2.00 -7.48
C THR A 408 5.29 -1.56 -8.65
N LEU A 409 5.50 -0.35 -9.19
CA LEU A 409 4.68 0.22 -10.26
C LEU A 409 4.93 -0.42 -11.64
N LYS A 410 6.07 -1.07 -11.83
CA LYS A 410 6.32 -1.91 -13.02
C LYS A 410 5.50 -3.20 -12.96
N ILE A 411 5.29 -3.76 -11.77
CA ILE A 411 4.53 -5.00 -11.56
C ILE A 411 3.02 -4.70 -11.49
N ASP A 412 2.62 -3.69 -10.70
CA ASP A 412 1.24 -3.22 -10.54
C ASP A 412 1.16 -1.71 -10.84
N PRO A 413 0.88 -1.32 -12.11
CA PRO A 413 0.76 0.07 -12.51
C PRO A 413 -0.41 0.84 -11.85
N ASN A 414 -1.34 0.14 -11.19
CA ASN A 414 -2.52 0.72 -10.54
C ASN A 414 -2.36 0.80 -9.01
N TYR A 415 -1.13 0.70 -8.49
CA TYR A 415 -0.87 0.79 -7.05
C TYR A 415 -0.83 2.26 -6.57
N ALA A 416 -2.00 2.85 -6.29
CA ALA A 416 -2.12 4.27 -5.92
C ALA A 416 -1.20 4.70 -4.74
N ASN A 417 -1.09 3.87 -3.69
CA ASN A 417 -0.24 4.18 -2.54
C ASN A 417 1.26 4.23 -2.89
N ALA A 418 1.71 3.44 -3.88
CA ALA A 418 3.10 3.47 -4.32
C ALA A 418 3.43 4.78 -5.04
N TYR A 419 2.50 5.33 -5.84
CA TYR A 419 2.65 6.69 -6.38
C TYR A 419 2.69 7.74 -5.27
N ASN A 420 1.76 7.70 -4.31
CA ASN A 420 1.77 8.64 -3.18
C ASN A 420 3.11 8.62 -2.43
N ASN A 421 3.61 7.43 -2.07
CA ASN A 421 4.84 7.34 -1.28
C ASN A 421 6.10 7.64 -2.12
N ARG A 422 6.10 7.36 -3.43
CA ARG A 422 7.15 7.83 -4.34
C ARG A 422 7.16 9.35 -4.45
N GLY A 423 5.97 9.97 -4.50
CA GLY A 423 5.83 11.42 -4.47
C GLY A 423 6.37 12.04 -3.17
N LEU A 424 6.10 11.40 -2.03
CA LEU A 424 6.66 11.80 -0.73
C LEU A 424 8.20 11.74 -0.73
N ALA A 425 8.78 10.64 -1.22
CA ALA A 425 10.23 10.48 -1.30
C ALA A 425 10.88 11.51 -2.26
N LYS A 426 10.24 11.79 -3.41
CA LYS A 426 10.70 12.82 -4.36
C LYS A 426 10.67 14.22 -3.75
N ALA A 427 9.60 14.58 -3.04
CA ALA A 427 9.49 15.85 -2.33
C ALA A 427 10.59 16.00 -1.28
N ALA A 428 10.91 14.93 -0.53
CA ALA A 428 12.00 14.93 0.44
C ALA A 428 13.39 15.15 -0.20
N LEU A 429 13.55 14.82 -1.49
CA LEU A 429 14.74 15.09 -2.29
C LEU A 429 14.68 16.43 -3.05
N GLY A 430 13.63 17.23 -2.84
CA GLY A 430 13.42 18.53 -3.49
C GLY A 430 12.78 18.47 -4.89
N ASP A 431 12.43 17.29 -5.40
CA ASP A 431 11.71 17.14 -6.68
C ASP A 431 10.20 17.35 -6.48
N ASN A 432 9.82 18.61 -6.21
CA ASN A 432 8.43 18.99 -5.97
C ASN A 432 7.54 18.78 -7.20
N LYS A 433 8.07 18.97 -8.41
CA LYS A 433 7.32 18.76 -9.66
C LYS A 433 7.03 17.28 -9.89
N GLY A 434 8.01 16.41 -9.71
CA GLY A 434 7.84 14.97 -9.79
C GLY A 434 6.93 14.42 -8.69
N ALA A 435 6.95 15.02 -7.49
CA ALA A 435 6.03 14.69 -6.42
C ALA A 435 4.57 14.99 -6.79
N VAL A 436 4.28 16.19 -7.31
CA VAL A 436 2.92 16.55 -7.78
C VAL A 436 2.43 15.62 -8.89
N ALA A 437 3.31 15.27 -9.85
CA ALA A 437 2.94 14.34 -10.92
C ALA A 437 2.55 12.95 -10.39
N ASP A 438 3.26 12.46 -9.38
CA ASP A 438 2.93 11.20 -8.71
C ASP A 438 1.62 11.28 -7.92
N TYR A 439 1.39 12.36 -7.16
CA TYR A 439 0.11 12.55 -6.46
C TYR A 439 -1.08 12.66 -7.42
N ASN A 440 -0.92 13.34 -8.55
CA ASN A 440 -1.93 13.39 -9.60
C ASN A 440 -2.28 12.01 -10.12
N THR A 441 -1.27 11.16 -10.33
CA THR A 441 -1.49 9.78 -10.78
C THR A 441 -2.15 8.92 -9.70
N ALA A 442 -1.72 9.05 -8.45
CA ALA A 442 -2.33 8.38 -7.30
C ALA A 442 -3.83 8.71 -7.19
N LEU A 443 -4.19 10.00 -7.31
CA LEU A 443 -5.57 10.48 -7.25
C LEU A 443 -6.40 10.13 -8.48
N ARG A 444 -5.78 9.97 -9.66
CA ARG A 444 -6.45 9.45 -10.85
C ARG A 444 -6.83 7.98 -10.69
N ILE A 445 -5.98 7.19 -10.02
CA ILE A 445 -6.22 5.77 -9.76
C ILE A 445 -7.21 5.59 -8.60
N ASN A 446 -7.01 6.33 -7.51
CA ASN A 446 -7.88 6.31 -6.35
C ASN A 446 -8.26 7.75 -5.94
N PRO A 447 -9.41 8.27 -6.42
CA PRO A 447 -9.89 9.60 -6.07
C PRO A 447 -10.25 9.78 -4.58
N ASN A 448 -10.34 8.68 -3.82
CA ASN A 448 -10.66 8.69 -2.39
C ASN A 448 -9.42 8.64 -1.49
N LEU A 449 -8.22 8.80 -2.05
CA LEU A 449 -6.97 8.78 -1.29
C LEU A 449 -6.73 10.14 -0.59
N GLY A 450 -7.39 10.37 0.54
CA GLY A 450 -7.33 11.62 1.31
C GLY A 450 -5.90 12.11 1.63
N VAL A 451 -5.01 11.18 1.98
CA VAL A 451 -3.59 11.48 2.26
C VAL A 451 -2.85 12.07 1.05
N ALA A 452 -3.21 11.69 -0.18
CA ALA A 452 -2.58 12.22 -1.38
C ALA A 452 -3.01 13.66 -1.66
N TYR A 453 -4.27 14.03 -1.36
CA TYR A 453 -4.70 15.43 -1.39
C TYR A 453 -3.92 16.27 -0.38
N TYR A 454 -3.80 15.80 0.86
CA TYR A 454 -3.02 16.52 1.87
C TYR A 454 -1.56 16.74 1.43
N ASN A 455 -0.90 15.69 0.94
CA ASN A 455 0.48 15.76 0.49
C ASN A 455 0.66 16.69 -0.72
N ARG A 456 -0.24 16.63 -1.70
CA ARG A 456 -0.20 17.52 -2.87
C ARG A 456 -0.48 18.96 -2.48
N GLY A 457 -1.41 19.19 -1.55
CA GLY A 457 -1.71 20.52 -1.02
C GLY A 457 -0.53 21.14 -0.30
N ARG A 458 0.19 20.35 0.53
CA ARG A 458 1.43 20.78 1.20
C ARG A 458 2.52 21.18 0.20
N ILE A 459 2.79 20.34 -0.79
CA ILE A 459 3.81 20.68 -1.81
C ILE A 459 3.38 21.89 -2.66
N SER A 460 2.09 22.04 -2.95
CA SER A 460 1.56 23.22 -3.65
C SER A 460 1.76 24.49 -2.83
N PHE A 461 1.50 24.43 -1.52
CA PHE A 461 1.75 25.52 -0.59
C PHE A 461 3.25 25.88 -0.53
N ASP A 462 4.14 24.89 -0.42
CA ASP A 462 5.59 25.11 -0.38
C ASP A 462 6.12 25.73 -1.69
N MET A 463 5.44 25.49 -2.82
CA MET A 463 5.73 26.14 -4.10
C MET A 463 5.08 27.53 -4.27
N GLY A 464 4.32 28.01 -3.28
CA GLY A 464 3.61 29.28 -3.31
C GLY A 464 2.25 29.25 -4.04
N ASP A 465 1.81 28.09 -4.53
CA ASP A 465 0.48 27.91 -5.12
C ASP A 465 -0.57 27.67 -4.03
N ASN A 466 -0.86 28.74 -3.29
CA ASN A 466 -1.83 28.72 -2.19
C ASN A 466 -3.25 28.37 -2.69
N LYS A 467 -3.59 28.69 -3.94
CA LYS A 467 -4.91 28.39 -4.52
C LYS A 467 -5.10 26.87 -4.67
N SER A 468 -4.12 26.18 -5.26
CA SER A 468 -4.15 24.72 -5.36
C SER A 468 -4.10 24.06 -3.98
N ALA A 469 -3.30 24.60 -3.06
CA ALA A 469 -3.23 24.11 -1.68
C ALA A 469 -4.60 24.14 -0.97
N VAL A 470 -5.34 25.25 -1.05
CA VAL A 470 -6.69 25.36 -0.45
C VAL A 470 -7.67 24.35 -1.04
N ALA A 471 -7.63 24.12 -2.36
CA ALA A 471 -8.49 23.15 -3.04
C ALA A 471 -8.19 21.71 -2.58
N ASP A 472 -6.91 21.38 -2.44
CA ASP A 472 -6.46 20.07 -1.99
C ASP A 472 -6.76 19.82 -0.52
N TYR A 473 -6.51 20.78 0.37
CA TYR A 473 -6.89 20.64 1.78
C TYR A 473 -8.41 20.53 1.96
N THR A 474 -9.18 21.23 1.13
CA THR A 474 -10.65 21.08 1.13
C THR A 474 -11.07 19.67 0.71
N SER A 475 -10.38 19.08 -0.25
CA SER A 475 -10.62 17.70 -0.68
C SER A 475 -10.19 16.69 0.40
N ALA A 476 -9.05 16.91 1.06
CA ALA A 476 -8.58 16.08 2.17
C ALA A 476 -9.56 16.06 3.36
N LEU A 477 -10.13 17.22 3.71
CA LEU A 477 -11.13 17.36 4.79
C LEU A 477 -12.43 16.60 4.55
N ARG A 478 -12.71 16.13 3.33
CA ARG A 478 -13.85 15.24 3.06
C ARG A 478 -13.65 13.84 3.64
N PHE A 479 -12.40 13.44 3.87
CA PHE A 479 -12.03 12.12 4.37
C PHE A 479 -11.68 12.14 5.86
N ASP A 480 -11.10 13.25 6.34
CA ASP A 480 -10.88 13.49 7.76
C ASP A 480 -11.38 14.88 8.16
N SER A 481 -12.66 14.96 8.52
CA SER A 481 -13.31 16.22 8.90
C SER A 481 -12.99 16.67 10.32
N LYS A 482 -12.19 15.91 11.08
CA LYS A 482 -11.80 16.24 12.45
C LYS A 482 -10.30 16.46 12.61
N ASP A 483 -9.55 16.53 11.51
CA ASP A 483 -8.13 16.87 11.57
C ASP A 483 -7.91 18.38 11.73
N SER A 484 -7.58 18.78 12.96
CA SER A 484 -7.21 20.16 13.29
C SER A 484 -6.08 20.72 12.42
N LYS A 485 -5.11 19.88 12.02
CA LYS A 485 -3.95 20.31 11.22
C LYS A 485 -4.34 20.65 9.79
N LEU A 486 -5.33 19.95 9.22
CA LEU A 486 -5.85 20.27 7.90
C LEU A 486 -6.56 21.62 7.88
N TYR A 487 -7.38 21.91 8.89
CA TYR A 487 -8.00 23.23 9.04
C TYR A 487 -6.95 24.32 9.22
N TYR A 488 -5.96 24.11 10.11
CA TYR A 488 -4.85 25.05 10.27
C TYR A 488 -4.10 25.31 8.94
N SER A 489 -3.74 24.25 8.22
CA SER A 489 -3.00 24.35 6.96
C SER A 489 -3.81 25.08 5.87
N ARG A 490 -5.11 24.81 5.79
CA ARG A 490 -6.01 25.52 4.86
C ARG A 490 -6.21 26.97 5.25
N GLY A 491 -6.37 27.27 6.55
CA GLY A 491 -6.46 28.62 7.06
C GLY A 491 -5.20 29.43 6.75
N TYR A 492 -4.03 28.80 6.85
CA TYR A 492 -2.77 29.46 6.52
C TYR A 492 -2.62 29.73 5.02
N ALA A 493 -3.01 28.78 4.18
CA ALA A 493 -3.06 29.00 2.73
C ALA A 493 -4.07 30.08 2.34
N ARG A 494 -5.23 30.18 3.00
CA ARG A 494 -6.23 31.25 2.78
C ARG A 494 -5.72 32.62 3.19
N TYR A 495 -5.05 32.72 4.34
CA TYR A 495 -4.41 33.96 4.78
C TYR A 495 -3.40 34.47 3.73
N ASN A 496 -2.57 33.57 3.19
CA ASN A 496 -1.61 33.95 2.14
C ASN A 496 -2.26 34.34 0.80
N LEU A 497 -3.55 34.02 0.59
CA LEU A 497 -4.35 34.49 -0.55
C LEU A 497 -5.08 35.82 -0.27
N GLY A 498 -5.03 36.33 0.96
CA GLY A 498 -5.83 37.48 1.42
C GLY A 498 -7.28 37.14 1.76
N ASP A 499 -7.65 35.85 1.86
CA ASP A 499 -8.95 35.41 2.36
C ASP A 499 -8.92 35.34 3.90
N ASP A 500 -8.80 36.50 4.54
CA ASP A 500 -8.64 36.61 5.99
C ASP A 500 -9.86 36.09 6.77
N GLN A 501 -11.07 36.34 6.25
CA GLN A 501 -12.31 35.82 6.84
C GLN A 501 -12.37 34.28 6.77
N GLY A 502 -12.05 33.70 5.62
CA GLY A 502 -11.99 32.25 5.45
C GLY A 502 -10.87 31.60 6.27
N ALA A 503 -9.76 32.31 6.49
CA ALA A 503 -8.68 31.88 7.37
C ALA A 503 -9.14 31.85 8.85
N ILE A 504 -9.79 32.91 9.34
CA ILE A 504 -10.35 32.96 10.70
C ILE A 504 -11.35 31.82 10.93
N ALA A 505 -12.23 31.56 9.96
CA ALA A 505 -13.21 30.47 10.05
C ALA A 505 -12.52 29.10 10.20
N ASP A 506 -11.46 28.84 9.44
CA ASP A 506 -10.68 27.61 9.55
C ASP A 506 -9.94 27.51 10.89
N TYR A 507 -9.29 28.58 11.35
CA TYR A 507 -8.61 28.57 12.64
C TYR A 507 -9.58 28.39 13.82
N ASN A 508 -10.81 28.89 13.73
CA ASN A 508 -11.84 28.64 14.74
C ASN A 508 -12.14 27.14 14.87
N ILE A 509 -12.23 26.42 13.75
CA ILE A 509 -12.44 24.97 13.75
C ILE A 509 -11.19 24.25 14.23
N ALA A 510 -10.00 24.65 13.76
CA ALA A 510 -8.74 24.06 14.23
C ALA A 510 -8.60 24.18 15.77
N LEU A 511 -8.94 25.33 16.34
CA LEU A 511 -8.88 25.60 17.79
C LEU A 511 -10.01 24.94 18.58
N SER A 512 -11.16 24.63 17.97
CA SER A 512 -12.18 23.83 18.65
C SER A 512 -11.77 22.36 18.77
N LEU A 513 -11.01 21.86 17.79
CA LEU A 513 -10.45 20.51 17.76
C LEU A 513 -9.16 20.39 18.59
N ASN A 514 -8.30 21.42 18.58
CA ASN A 514 -7.07 21.51 19.36
C ASN A 514 -6.95 22.86 20.10
N PRO A 515 -7.55 23.00 21.30
CA PRO A 515 -7.62 24.28 22.02
C PRO A 515 -6.29 24.81 22.58
N LYS A 516 -5.18 24.07 22.45
CA LYS A 516 -3.86 24.46 22.96
C LYS A 516 -2.87 24.82 21.86
N ASP A 517 -3.34 24.91 20.62
CA ASP A 517 -2.51 25.22 19.46
C ASP A 517 -2.11 26.71 19.44
N ALA A 518 -0.91 27.00 19.93
CA ALA A 518 -0.39 28.37 20.01
C ALA A 518 -0.22 29.02 18.63
N ASP A 519 0.18 28.25 17.62
CA ASP A 519 0.40 28.74 16.27
C ASP A 519 -0.92 29.09 15.59
N ALA A 520 -1.97 28.29 15.83
CA ALA A 520 -3.32 28.60 15.34
C ALA A 520 -3.88 29.88 15.98
N TYR A 521 -3.67 30.11 17.28
CA TYR A 521 -4.02 31.39 17.91
C TYR A 521 -3.25 32.55 17.31
N ASN A 522 -1.92 32.44 17.16
CA ASN A 522 -1.10 33.49 16.55
C ASN A 522 -1.58 33.82 15.13
N ASN A 523 -1.82 32.80 14.29
CA ASN A 523 -2.22 33.03 12.91
C ASN A 523 -3.65 33.53 12.77
N ARG A 524 -4.57 33.15 13.68
CA ARG A 524 -5.90 33.77 13.74
C ARG A 524 -5.83 35.24 14.17
N GLY A 525 -4.94 35.56 15.12
CA GLY A 525 -4.66 36.93 15.52
C GLY A 525 -4.11 37.77 14.36
N LEU A 526 -3.20 37.22 13.55
CA LEU A 526 -2.69 37.86 12.34
C LEU A 526 -3.79 38.15 11.31
N ALA A 527 -4.67 37.18 11.04
CA ALA A 527 -5.79 37.37 10.12
C ALA A 527 -6.78 38.44 10.62
N LYS A 528 -7.06 38.50 11.93
CA LYS A 528 -7.88 39.55 12.54
C LYS A 528 -7.22 40.93 12.45
N ALA A 529 -5.91 41.02 12.72
CA ALA A 529 -5.17 42.26 12.59
C ALA A 529 -5.16 42.77 11.13
N ALA A 530 -5.11 41.87 10.14
CA ALA A 530 -5.22 42.24 8.73
C ALA A 530 -6.59 42.86 8.37
N LEU A 531 -7.66 42.48 9.07
CA LEU A 531 -8.98 43.09 8.97
C LEU A 531 -9.14 44.38 9.82
N GLY A 532 -8.12 44.77 10.59
CA GLY A 532 -8.14 45.93 11.48
C GLY A 532 -8.69 45.65 12.89
N ASP A 533 -9.06 44.40 13.19
CA ASP A 533 -9.61 43.98 14.49
C ASP A 533 -8.49 43.75 15.52
N HIS A 534 -7.71 44.81 15.80
CA HIS A 534 -6.49 44.72 16.62
C HIS A 534 -6.75 44.30 18.07
N LYS A 535 -7.92 44.61 18.65
CA LYS A 535 -8.27 44.21 20.03
C LYS A 535 -8.46 42.70 20.13
N GLU A 536 -9.20 42.12 19.20
CA GLU A 536 -9.46 40.69 19.08
C GLU A 536 -8.18 39.93 18.69
N ALA A 537 -7.32 40.55 17.87
CA ALA A 537 -6.00 40.01 17.57
C ALA A 537 -5.12 39.91 18.82
N ILE A 538 -5.09 40.95 19.67
CA ILE A 538 -4.36 40.95 20.95
C ILE A 538 -4.86 39.83 21.88
N ALA A 539 -6.17 39.59 21.93
CA ALA A 539 -6.73 38.48 22.73
C ALA A 539 -6.23 37.10 22.24
N ASP A 540 -6.10 36.93 20.92
CA ASP A 540 -5.52 35.72 20.33
C ASP A 540 -4.03 35.60 20.60
N PHE A 541 -3.24 36.67 20.47
CA PHE A 541 -1.82 36.63 20.82
C PHE A 541 -1.59 36.36 22.32
N ASN A 542 -2.44 36.89 23.20
CA ASN A 542 -2.42 36.54 24.62
C ASN A 542 -2.64 35.05 24.84
N SER A 543 -3.58 34.45 24.11
CA SER A 543 -3.85 33.01 24.16
C SER A 543 -2.67 32.20 23.62
N ALA A 544 -2.08 32.61 22.48
CA ALA A 544 -0.88 31.98 21.93
C ALA A 544 0.28 31.97 22.95
N LEU A 545 0.54 33.11 23.58
CA LEU A 545 1.61 33.27 24.57
C LEU A 545 1.33 32.54 25.90
N ARG A 546 0.04 32.34 26.25
CA ARG A 546 -0.34 31.50 27.39
C ARG A 546 0.05 30.04 27.16
N PHE A 547 -0.10 29.53 25.94
CA PHE A 547 0.23 28.14 25.60
C PHE A 547 1.69 27.95 25.20
N ASN A 548 2.32 28.96 24.59
CA ASN A 548 3.75 28.97 24.29
C ASN A 548 4.38 30.34 24.62
N PRO A 549 4.92 30.51 25.85
CA PRO A 549 5.57 31.75 26.27
C PRO A 549 6.87 32.08 25.52
N ASN A 550 7.45 31.14 24.76
CA ASN A 550 8.68 31.33 23.99
C ASN A 550 8.40 31.61 22.50
N LEU A 551 7.16 31.99 22.15
CA LEU A 551 6.78 32.31 20.78
C LEU A 551 7.08 33.78 20.46
N ALA A 552 8.33 34.07 20.06
CA ALA A 552 8.79 35.45 19.76
C ALA A 552 7.90 36.18 18.75
N VAL A 553 7.41 35.48 17.72
CA VAL A 553 6.51 36.04 16.70
C VAL A 553 5.19 36.53 17.29
N ALA A 554 4.65 35.87 18.31
CA ALA A 554 3.40 36.30 18.94
C ALA A 554 3.58 37.57 19.79
N TYR A 555 4.70 37.71 20.49
CA TYR A 555 5.05 38.98 21.14
C TYR A 555 5.18 40.10 20.10
N TYR A 556 5.90 39.85 19.00
CA TYR A 556 6.10 40.83 17.95
C TYR A 556 4.77 41.29 17.34
N ASN A 557 3.89 40.33 16.98
CA ASN A 557 2.59 40.62 16.38
C ASN A 557 1.66 41.35 17.36
N ARG A 558 1.68 40.99 18.66
CA ARG A 558 0.93 41.71 19.69
C ARG A 558 1.44 43.14 19.86
N GLY A 559 2.75 43.33 19.86
CA GLY A 559 3.39 44.65 19.93
C GLY A 559 3.00 45.55 18.75
N ARG A 560 2.93 44.99 17.54
CA ARG A 560 2.43 45.70 16.36
C ARG A 560 0.98 46.12 16.51
N SER A 561 0.09 45.21 16.92
CA SER A 561 -1.32 45.57 17.17
C SER A 561 -1.49 46.62 18.27
N HIS A 562 -0.64 46.61 19.31
CA HIS A 562 -0.62 47.70 20.31
C HIS A 562 -0.18 49.02 19.68
N ALA A 563 0.86 49.02 18.85
CA ALA A 563 1.34 50.21 18.15
C ALA A 563 0.28 50.81 17.22
N ASP A 564 -0.44 49.95 16.47
CA ASP A 564 -1.53 50.36 15.56
C ASP A 564 -2.73 50.96 16.33
N LEU A 565 -2.95 50.53 17.58
CA LEU A 565 -3.93 51.13 18.50
C LEU A 565 -3.41 52.39 19.21
N GLY A 566 -2.16 52.80 18.96
CA GLY A 566 -1.50 53.92 19.64
C GLY A 566 -0.99 53.62 21.04
N ASP A 567 -1.09 52.37 21.51
CA ASP A 567 -0.61 51.93 22.83
C ASP A 567 0.91 51.67 22.81
N ARG A 568 1.66 52.77 22.74
CA ARG A 568 3.12 52.74 22.62
C ARG A 568 3.81 52.03 23.79
N LYS A 569 3.25 52.14 25.01
CA LYS A 569 3.81 51.52 26.21
C LYS A 569 3.81 49.98 26.11
N ASN A 570 2.67 49.39 25.78
CA ASN A 570 2.58 47.93 25.66
C ASN A 570 3.31 47.43 24.42
N ALA A 571 3.33 48.19 23.31
CA ALA A 571 4.14 47.87 22.14
C ALA A 571 5.63 47.74 22.47
N LEU A 572 6.22 48.71 23.18
CA LEU A 572 7.63 48.66 23.62
C LEU A 572 7.90 47.45 24.54
N SER A 573 6.98 47.14 25.45
CA SER A 573 7.08 45.97 26.34
C SER A 573 7.11 44.65 25.55
N ASP A 574 6.30 44.56 24.51
CA ASP A 574 6.24 43.39 23.64
C ASP A 574 7.44 43.26 22.71
N TYR A 575 7.98 44.35 22.18
CA TYR A 575 9.24 44.30 21.44
C TYR A 575 10.42 43.92 22.33
N ASN A 576 10.48 44.41 23.58
CA ASN A 576 11.45 43.94 24.57
C ASN A 576 11.34 42.44 24.82
N SER A 577 10.10 41.94 24.97
CA SER A 577 9.84 40.51 25.18
C SER A 577 10.23 39.68 23.95
N THR A 578 9.95 40.18 22.74
CA THR A 578 10.38 39.57 21.48
C THR A 578 11.90 39.40 21.45
N LEU A 579 12.64 40.46 21.78
CA LEU A 579 14.11 40.46 21.77
C LEU A 579 14.73 39.67 22.91
N LYS A 580 14.01 39.49 24.03
CA LYS A 580 14.41 38.57 25.10
C LYS A 580 14.34 37.11 24.63
N VAL A 581 13.31 36.75 23.86
CA VAL A 581 13.12 35.38 23.35
C VAL A 581 13.98 35.12 22.11
N ASN A 582 14.05 36.08 21.19
CA ASN A 582 14.88 36.04 19.99
C ASN A 582 15.71 37.33 19.86
N PRO A 583 16.95 37.36 20.38
CA PRO A 583 17.83 38.53 20.31
C PRO A 583 18.28 38.95 18.91
N LYS A 584 17.97 38.18 17.87
CA LYS A 584 18.35 38.47 16.46
C LYS A 584 17.17 38.93 15.62
N TYR A 585 16.01 39.24 16.22
CA TYR A 585 14.81 39.62 15.50
C TYR A 585 14.89 41.06 14.98
N ALA A 586 15.43 41.25 13.77
CA ALA A 586 15.73 42.57 13.19
C ALA A 586 14.53 43.52 13.15
N ASN A 587 13.35 43.04 12.74
CA ASN A 587 12.15 43.87 12.67
C ASN A 587 11.69 44.39 14.04
N ALA A 588 11.91 43.63 15.13
CA ALA A 588 11.54 44.07 16.47
C ALA A 588 12.45 45.22 16.95
N TYR A 589 13.73 45.20 16.59
CA TYR A 589 14.61 46.35 16.80
C TYR A 589 14.16 47.57 16.00
N ASN A 590 13.84 47.39 14.71
CA ASN A 590 13.35 48.49 13.88
C ASN A 590 12.07 49.12 14.45
N ASP A 591 11.08 48.31 14.81
CA ASP A 591 9.79 48.81 15.24
C ASP A 591 9.83 49.39 16.66
N ARG A 592 10.73 48.87 17.53
CA ARG A 592 11.02 49.49 18.84
C ARG A 592 11.71 50.84 18.68
N GLY A 593 12.71 50.92 17.79
CA GLY A 593 13.39 52.17 17.45
C GLY A 593 12.44 53.22 16.87
N LEU A 594 11.46 52.81 16.06
CA LEU A 594 10.43 53.71 15.51
C LEU A 594 9.62 54.39 16.63
N ILE A 595 9.17 53.61 17.61
CA ILE A 595 8.42 54.17 18.75
C ILE A 595 9.33 55.06 19.61
N GLN A 596 10.60 54.70 19.82
CA GLN A 596 11.56 55.54 20.55
C GLN A 596 11.76 56.90 19.86
N ALA A 597 11.94 56.91 18.54
CA ALA A 597 12.10 58.13 17.75
C ALA A 597 10.84 59.02 17.82
N GLU A 598 9.64 58.43 17.72
CA GLU A 598 8.38 59.16 17.90
C GLU A 598 8.24 59.80 19.30
N LEU A 599 8.84 59.19 20.32
CA LEU A 599 8.89 59.71 21.68
C LEU A 599 10.06 60.70 21.92
N GLY A 600 10.86 60.99 20.88
CA GLY A 600 11.98 61.92 20.91
C GLY A 600 13.32 61.31 21.35
N ASP A 601 13.38 60.01 21.66
CA ASP A 601 14.62 59.30 21.97
C ASP A 601 15.33 58.83 20.69
N HIS A 602 15.84 59.80 19.92
CA HIS A 602 16.55 59.53 18.67
C HIS A 602 17.86 58.76 18.89
N GLN A 603 18.51 58.91 20.05
CA GLN A 603 19.76 58.21 20.35
C GLN A 603 19.51 56.71 20.63
N GLY A 604 18.47 56.38 21.41
CA GLY A 604 18.01 55.02 21.61
C GLY A 604 17.56 54.37 20.30
N ALA A 605 16.79 55.11 19.50
CA ALA A 605 16.34 54.66 18.19
C ALA A 605 17.51 54.28 17.26
N ILE A 606 18.55 55.12 17.18
CA ILE A 606 19.76 54.82 16.39
C ILE A 606 20.45 53.52 16.85
N ALA A 607 20.53 53.27 18.16
CA ALA A 607 21.12 52.04 18.68
C ALA A 607 20.32 50.80 18.26
N ASP A 608 18.99 50.91 18.26
CA ASP A 608 18.09 49.86 17.82
C ASP A 608 18.15 49.63 16.32
N TYR A 609 18.08 50.67 15.49
CA TYR A 609 18.24 50.51 14.06
C TYR A 609 19.62 49.94 13.69
N THR A 610 20.67 50.31 14.43
CA THR A 610 22.01 49.73 14.26
C THR A 610 22.02 48.23 14.55
N SER A 611 21.28 47.79 15.55
CA SER A 611 21.09 46.36 15.82
C SER A 611 20.25 45.69 14.72
N ALA A 612 19.19 46.35 14.23
CA ALA A 612 18.35 45.84 13.13
C ALA A 612 19.19 45.58 11.87
N VAL A 613 19.97 46.56 11.41
CA VAL A 613 20.81 46.39 10.20
C VAL A 613 21.98 45.42 10.40
N ARG A 614 22.45 45.23 11.65
CA ARG A 614 23.45 44.20 11.97
C ARG A 614 22.87 42.80 11.78
N PHE A 615 21.62 42.58 12.18
CA PHE A 615 20.98 41.27 12.12
C PHE A 615 20.29 40.99 10.78
N ASP A 616 19.85 42.03 10.08
CA ASP A 616 19.42 41.97 8.69
C ASP A 616 20.01 43.14 7.89
N PRO A 617 21.17 42.92 7.24
CA PRO A 617 21.82 43.95 6.42
C PRO A 617 21.03 44.38 5.18
N ASN A 618 19.97 43.66 4.81
CA ASN A 618 19.11 43.98 3.67
C ASN A 618 17.79 44.68 4.10
N LEU A 619 17.63 45.02 5.38
CA LEU A 619 16.46 45.72 5.88
C LEU A 619 16.52 47.22 5.54
N ALA A 620 16.17 47.58 4.32
CA ALA A 620 16.25 48.96 3.81
C ALA A 620 15.53 49.99 4.71
N VAL A 621 14.38 49.61 5.27
CA VAL A 621 13.59 50.48 6.15
C VAL A 621 14.34 50.86 7.44
N ALA A 622 15.19 49.97 7.97
CA ALA A 622 15.97 50.26 9.18
C ALA A 622 17.07 51.29 8.90
N TYR A 623 17.74 51.21 7.74
CA TYR A 623 18.67 52.27 7.31
C TYR A 623 17.93 53.60 7.13
N TYR A 624 16.78 53.59 6.45
CA TYR A 624 15.99 54.80 6.24
C TYR A 624 15.60 55.47 7.58
N ASN A 625 15.10 54.69 8.53
CA ASN A 625 14.69 55.19 9.84
C ASN A 625 15.89 55.68 10.68
N ARG A 626 17.04 54.99 10.61
CA ARG A 626 18.28 55.43 11.27
C ARG A 626 18.78 56.73 10.68
N GLY A 627 18.77 56.86 9.36
CA GLY A 627 19.15 58.09 8.67
C GLY A 627 18.28 59.28 9.07
N HIS A 628 16.97 59.05 9.25
CA HIS A 628 16.06 60.08 9.76
C HIS A 628 16.40 60.53 11.17
N SER A 629 16.65 59.59 12.08
CA SER A 629 17.06 59.91 13.45
C SER A 629 18.43 60.61 13.50
N HIS A 630 19.37 60.25 12.62
CA HIS A 630 20.63 60.99 12.46
C HIS A 630 20.39 62.42 11.98
N ALA A 631 19.49 62.64 11.02
CA ALA A 631 19.16 63.97 10.50
C ALA A 631 18.54 64.87 11.59
N ASP A 632 17.64 64.31 12.40
CA ASP A 632 16.98 65.04 13.51
C ASP A 632 17.97 65.46 14.60
N LEU A 633 19.02 64.67 14.84
CA LEU A 633 20.14 65.01 15.74
C LEU A 633 21.19 65.93 15.10
N GLY A 634 21.04 66.30 13.83
CA GLY A 634 22.00 67.13 13.09
C GLY A 634 23.23 66.37 12.58
N ASN A 635 23.26 65.04 12.68
CA ASN A 635 24.31 64.17 12.16
C ASN A 635 24.14 63.93 10.65
N LEU A 636 24.17 65.01 9.87
CA LEU A 636 23.72 65.03 8.47
C LEU A 636 24.54 64.12 7.54
N LYS A 637 25.84 63.92 7.81
CA LYS A 637 26.69 63.03 7.00
C LYS A 637 26.33 61.55 7.18
N ASP A 638 26.09 61.14 8.42
CA ASP A 638 25.67 59.77 8.75
C ASP A 638 24.28 59.49 8.18
N ALA A 639 23.38 60.48 8.25
CA ALA A 639 22.05 60.42 7.62
C ALA A 639 22.13 60.13 6.11
N ILE A 640 23.00 60.84 5.38
CA ILE A 640 23.21 60.61 3.95
C ILE A 640 23.74 59.20 3.68
N ALA A 641 24.71 58.71 4.47
CA ALA A 641 25.27 57.37 4.30
C ALA A 641 24.22 56.26 4.50
N ASP A 642 23.29 56.46 5.43
CA ASP A 642 22.16 55.55 5.66
C ASP A 642 21.12 55.62 4.53
N TYR A 643 20.83 56.80 3.99
CA TYR A 643 19.98 56.91 2.81
C TYR A 643 20.63 56.30 1.57
N ASP A 644 21.95 56.43 1.39
CA ASP A 644 22.70 55.76 0.33
C ASP A 644 22.57 54.24 0.46
N SER A 645 22.71 53.71 1.68
CA SER A 645 22.52 52.28 1.96
C SER A 645 21.10 51.81 1.66
N THR A 646 20.09 52.60 2.04
CA THR A 646 18.68 52.34 1.73
C THR A 646 18.47 52.23 0.22
N LEU A 647 19.02 53.16 -0.55
CA LEU A 647 18.85 53.24 -2.00
C LEU A 647 19.67 52.20 -2.76
N ARG A 648 20.78 51.73 -2.18
CA ARG A 648 21.53 50.58 -2.70
C ARG A 648 20.72 49.29 -2.59
N ILE A 649 19.98 49.12 -1.48
CA ILE A 649 19.14 47.93 -1.25
C ILE A 649 17.83 48.04 -2.05
N ASN A 650 17.18 49.20 -2.02
CA ASN A 650 15.95 49.48 -2.73
C ASN A 650 16.05 50.78 -3.55
N PRO A 651 16.48 50.70 -4.83
CA PRO A 651 16.64 51.86 -5.70
C PRO A 651 15.34 52.61 -6.03
N LYS A 652 14.16 52.04 -5.69
CA LYS A 652 12.84 52.64 -5.93
C LYS A 652 12.23 53.28 -4.67
N TYR A 653 13.00 53.42 -3.59
CA TYR A 653 12.53 54.00 -2.33
C TYR A 653 12.43 55.54 -2.43
N ALA A 654 11.28 56.04 -2.90
CA ALA A 654 11.04 57.47 -3.15
C ALA A 654 11.30 58.36 -1.92
N ASN A 655 10.83 57.95 -0.74
CA ASN A 655 11.03 58.70 0.50
C ASN A 655 12.51 58.85 0.87
N ALA A 656 13.35 57.86 0.56
CA ALA A 656 14.78 57.92 0.86
C ALA A 656 15.50 58.96 -0.04
N TYR A 657 15.11 59.07 -1.31
CA TYR A 657 15.58 60.17 -2.17
C TYR A 657 15.12 61.52 -1.64
N ALA A 658 13.84 61.66 -1.26
CA ALA A 658 13.33 62.92 -0.73
C ALA A 658 14.08 63.34 0.55
N ALA A 659 14.24 62.41 1.49
CA ALA A 659 14.94 62.64 2.74
C ALA A 659 16.42 63.00 2.51
N ARG A 660 17.14 62.25 1.66
CA ARG A 660 18.54 62.54 1.31
C ARG A 660 18.69 63.91 0.65
N GLY A 661 17.77 64.27 -0.25
CA GLY A 661 17.76 65.58 -0.91
C GLY A 661 17.58 66.74 0.07
N LEU A 662 16.67 66.61 1.02
CA LEU A 662 16.48 67.62 2.08
C LEU A 662 17.69 67.72 3.01
N THR A 663 18.31 66.60 3.38
CA THR A 663 19.54 66.57 4.19
C THR A 663 20.73 67.19 3.44
N ARG A 664 20.87 66.96 2.12
CA ARG A 664 21.88 67.60 1.28
C ARG A 664 21.70 69.11 1.21
N ALA A 665 20.46 69.58 1.13
CA ALA A 665 20.17 71.02 1.16
C ALA A 665 20.61 71.67 2.49
N GLN A 666 20.43 70.97 3.62
CA GLN A 666 20.92 71.43 4.93
C GLN A 666 22.46 71.50 4.98
N LEU A 667 23.17 70.60 4.30
CA LEU A 667 24.63 70.65 4.10
C LEU A 667 25.09 71.65 3.03
N LYS A 668 24.18 72.46 2.48
CA LYS A 668 24.42 73.44 1.41
C LYS A 668 24.82 72.82 0.05
N ASP A 669 24.61 71.52 -0.15
CA ASP A 669 24.72 70.86 -1.45
C ASP A 669 23.40 71.00 -2.23
N LYS A 670 23.15 72.22 -2.76
CA LYS A 670 21.96 72.50 -3.56
C LYS A 670 21.85 71.63 -4.83
N PRO A 671 22.92 71.40 -5.62
CA PRO A 671 22.83 70.56 -6.81
C PRO A 671 22.43 69.11 -6.49
N GLY A 672 23.06 68.50 -5.48
CA GLY A 672 22.73 67.14 -5.05
C GLY A 672 21.32 67.03 -4.46
N ALA A 673 20.85 68.07 -3.77
CA ALA A 673 19.48 68.15 -3.26
C ALA A 673 18.43 68.16 -4.38
N ILE A 674 18.63 68.98 -5.41
CA ILE A 674 17.71 69.06 -6.55
C ILE A 674 17.67 67.73 -7.32
N ALA A 675 18.81 67.11 -7.56
CA ALA A 675 18.88 65.82 -8.27
C ALA A 675 18.10 64.72 -7.53
N ASP A 676 18.26 64.63 -6.21
CA ASP A 676 17.54 63.65 -5.39
C ASP A 676 16.03 63.93 -5.35
N LEU A 677 15.62 65.19 -5.21
CA LEU A 677 14.20 65.56 -5.18
C LEU A 677 13.52 65.35 -6.54
N GLN A 678 14.23 65.58 -7.64
CA GLN A 678 13.74 65.23 -8.98
C GLN A 678 13.49 63.73 -9.07
N LYS A 679 14.44 62.91 -8.59
CA LYS A 679 14.26 61.47 -8.60
C LYS A 679 13.12 60.99 -7.70
N ALA A 680 12.99 61.59 -6.51
CA ALA A 680 11.88 61.32 -5.61
C ALA A 680 10.53 61.66 -6.27
N SER A 681 10.43 62.81 -6.93
CA SER A 681 9.24 63.25 -7.66
C SER A 681 8.84 62.25 -8.75
N GLU A 682 9.78 61.81 -9.60
CA GLU A 682 9.51 60.77 -10.62
C GLU A 682 8.94 59.50 -9.99
N LEU A 683 9.55 59.03 -8.90
CA LEU A 683 9.12 57.81 -8.22
C LEU A 683 7.76 57.98 -7.54
N PHE A 684 7.49 59.13 -6.91
CA PHE A 684 6.18 59.41 -6.33
C PHE A 684 5.07 59.42 -7.38
N GLN A 685 5.34 59.96 -8.57
CA GLN A 685 4.39 59.92 -9.68
C GLN A 685 4.12 58.48 -10.15
N GLN A 686 5.18 57.67 -10.31
CA GLN A 686 5.05 56.24 -10.65
C GLN A 686 4.31 55.44 -9.58
N GLN A 687 4.42 55.85 -8.32
CA GLN A 687 3.76 55.22 -7.17
C GLN A 687 2.34 55.75 -6.92
N GLY A 688 1.84 56.70 -7.73
CA GLY A 688 0.50 57.27 -7.55
C GLY A 688 0.36 58.12 -6.28
N LYS A 689 1.41 58.82 -5.86
CA LYS A 689 1.44 59.70 -4.68
C LYS A 689 1.48 61.18 -5.09
N PRO A 690 0.36 61.78 -5.51
CA PRO A 690 0.34 63.13 -6.09
C PRO A 690 0.71 64.22 -5.08
N GLU A 691 0.38 64.07 -3.80
CA GLU A 691 0.72 65.05 -2.76
C GLU A 691 2.24 65.10 -2.51
N ASP A 692 2.88 63.94 -2.37
CA ASP A 692 4.32 63.85 -2.18
C ASP A 692 5.10 64.32 -3.42
N TYR A 693 4.57 64.03 -4.61
CA TYR A 693 5.07 64.58 -5.87
C TYR A 693 5.05 66.13 -5.84
N GLN A 694 3.93 66.73 -5.44
CA GLN A 694 3.79 68.19 -5.37
C GLN A 694 4.76 68.79 -4.36
N LYS A 695 4.87 68.21 -3.16
CA LYS A 695 5.84 68.64 -2.14
C LYS A 695 7.29 68.60 -2.67
N ALA A 696 7.67 67.51 -3.35
CA ALA A 696 9.00 67.41 -3.94
C ALA A 696 9.25 68.52 -4.99
N GLN A 697 8.27 68.82 -5.83
CA GLN A 697 8.35 69.91 -6.82
C GLN A 697 8.46 71.30 -6.19
N GLU A 698 7.77 71.55 -5.08
CA GLU A 698 7.89 72.80 -4.33
C GLU A 698 9.30 72.98 -3.77
N TYR A 699 9.88 71.94 -3.17
CA TYR A 699 11.26 71.99 -2.67
C TYR A 699 12.27 72.23 -3.79
N ILE A 700 12.10 71.60 -4.95
CA ILE A 700 12.95 71.85 -6.14
C ILE A 700 12.92 73.33 -6.51
N ARG A 701 11.73 73.92 -6.66
CA ARG A 701 11.59 75.36 -6.99
C ARG A 701 12.21 76.26 -5.93
N LYS A 702 12.12 75.88 -4.66
CA LYS A 702 12.71 76.64 -3.54
C LYS A 702 14.24 76.64 -3.60
N PHE A 703 14.86 75.53 -3.97
CA PHE A 703 16.32 75.43 -4.03
C PHE A 703 16.94 75.95 -5.33
N GLN A 704 16.14 76.10 -6.38
CA GLN A 704 16.52 76.76 -7.64
C GLN A 704 16.56 78.29 -7.56
N LYS A 705 15.91 78.88 -6.55
CA LYS A 705 16.05 80.29 -6.18
C LYS A 705 17.24 80.47 -5.23
#